data_AF-A0A7J5Z1E5-F1
#
_entry.id   AF-A0A7J5Z1E5-F1
#
_cell.length_a   1.000
_cell.length_b   1.000
_cell.length_c   1.000
_cell.angle_alpha   90.00
_cell.angle_beta   90.00
_cell.angle_gamma   90.00
#
_symmetry.space_group_name_H-M   'P 1'
#
loop_
_entity.id
_entity.type
_entity.pdbx_description
1 polymer ?
#
loop_
_entity_poly.entity_id
_entity_poly.type
_entity_poly.pdbx_seq_one_letter_code
_entity_poly.pdbx_strand_id
1 'polypeptide(L)'
;MSDTLNDEDKLGAVLFQVQEDLRKLKYSLEKITTNERGNTLDIQALDAAIGKTESIIRHFFQHKSALTMRLLCNPAHPHNRAILHQKFGISLPDVNKRSLNAGKPQRVPTRSVVSLPAIEPKGRRSLATPEEDMGTDTSFLHASIQPKAASLHPREDSYSSKTGSRSRSNKQLKWEKDPRSTCKGSECTPLCTTKTPPPSASTSEDHEGIMQGTNDLIPKSPQNSPVDVNISKYPFTIIKGQINPLAADFCHFKQSFSLCWSSVLDALEALKKLLRDFAVPLAKVSGECLVEFSHSLGTGWRKAPPVSGLLSVLGNWEEVSELVLRPGRRYKGEGGMEAAAIHIQSCWRRYLARTAYLSHCRNKWAEGIIAVSWLMYSQKIRVRKALQARRVRQLENHRSRAQHLAADWKHIQSSKRTIIHIPSLGYPQRQRRHLRGLDILQNVQIGRLCDIRDENVEVIYVCPRHLGEDILDYYASLLKCDKATNEEDTGSAQASSLSIRRFIILTPEAVDYFPTHNMCLSTLLKYSPRTLKRIRNLIQGKQAYIVGGVAHVDDLAVADELGVPILAPEPAVSEIYSTKSGGRRIFAGAEVDVPPGQGDIYSLNQRWLFKMDSEHGGRGTASCDVCHLSCYKRVLQESHRYGPESGRTEWIQESVLPRYLDEIPEWLSRYAQPVKTSCYSTWACFLETFLRQGGVVEAYPPSDCVTCLTVDLLLKPGGGVTMLSCGDQLHGSCQLEAIGSTVPQTSVQPQTLQSICMRVGQACLQHLIVGYVSVDLATFLNPNTMEQKVWAIDLDLTYSDHLAMTQMLLMMTGGTLNFHTGCLEVPMPYREKGCEHQTAAKPPVVPRYAVIGSHLFHSNLSMLYHNVFLMVCKAHGIGFNMKRKQGTIFAVYDGSERCRMGMIAISEDLQGALVTFARNLSVIHQEISPSNMQGETNFKYLIKEVEDVLQMTVQNKMRAVEDKPASPIY
;
A
#
# COMPACT_ATOMS: atom_id res chain seq x y z
N MET A 1 -24.87 -29.08 19.46
CA MET A 1 -24.54 -27.96 18.56
C MET A 1 -23.03 -27.70 18.44
N SER A 2 -22.22 -27.99 19.47
CA SER A 2 -20.75 -28.00 19.36
C SER A 2 -20.24 -29.06 18.38
N ASP A 3 -20.81 -30.27 18.43
CA ASP A 3 -20.37 -31.40 17.61
C ASP A 3 -20.75 -31.22 16.14
N THR A 4 -21.95 -30.69 15.88
CA THR A 4 -22.41 -30.30 14.54
C THR A 4 -21.54 -29.20 13.91
N LEU A 5 -20.97 -28.30 14.71
CA LEU A 5 -20.08 -27.23 14.22
C LEU A 5 -18.64 -27.72 13.96
N ASN A 6 -18.16 -28.68 14.75
CA ASN A 6 -16.87 -29.32 14.51
C ASN A 6 -16.92 -30.22 13.26
N ASP A 7 -18.04 -30.89 13.01
CA ASP A 7 -18.25 -31.66 11.78
C ASP A 7 -18.44 -30.75 10.55
N GLU A 8 -19.01 -29.56 10.69
CA GLU A 8 -19.03 -28.54 9.63
C GLU A 8 -17.62 -28.05 9.27
N ASP A 9 -16.74 -27.80 10.26
CA ASP A 9 -15.36 -27.39 9.98
C ASP A 9 -14.54 -28.49 9.27
N LYS A 10 -14.78 -29.76 9.60
CA LYS A 10 -14.21 -30.91 8.86
C LYS A 10 -14.78 -31.02 7.45
N LEU A 11 -16.09 -30.84 7.28
CA LEU A 11 -16.74 -30.86 5.97
C LEU A 11 -16.22 -29.72 5.07
N GLY A 12 -16.01 -28.53 5.62
CA GLY A 12 -15.42 -27.40 4.90
C GLY A 12 -13.97 -27.67 4.46
N ALA A 13 -13.17 -28.33 5.30
CA ALA A 13 -11.81 -28.74 4.95
C ALA A 13 -11.80 -29.81 3.83
N VAL A 14 -12.72 -30.77 3.88
CA VAL A 14 -12.89 -31.80 2.83
C VAL A 14 -13.33 -31.18 1.51
N LEU A 15 -14.30 -30.26 1.51
CA LEU A 15 -14.76 -29.57 0.30
C LEU A 15 -13.66 -28.71 -0.34
N PHE A 16 -12.83 -28.05 0.48
CA PHE A 16 -11.68 -27.29 -0.01
C PHE A 16 -10.60 -28.20 -0.62
N GLN A 17 -10.36 -29.36 0.00
CA GLN A 17 -9.44 -30.36 -0.53
C GLN A 17 -9.93 -30.94 -1.86
N VAL A 18 -11.23 -31.25 -1.98
CA VAL A 18 -11.87 -31.72 -3.23
C VAL A 18 -11.75 -30.67 -4.34
N GLN A 19 -11.91 -29.38 -4.02
CA GLN A 19 -11.72 -28.30 -5.00
C GLN A 19 -10.28 -28.24 -5.52
N GLU A 20 -9.29 -28.35 -4.62
CA GLU A 20 -7.88 -28.33 -5.01
C GLU A 20 -7.49 -29.55 -5.84
N ASP A 21 -8.05 -30.73 -5.52
CA ASP A 21 -7.76 -31.95 -6.27
C ASP A 21 -8.43 -31.96 -7.66
N LEU A 22 -9.65 -31.38 -7.79
CA LEU A 22 -10.28 -31.15 -9.10
C LEU A 22 -9.49 -30.16 -9.97
N ARG A 23 -8.91 -29.11 -9.38
CA ARG A 23 -8.05 -28.16 -10.11
C ARG A 23 -6.73 -28.77 -10.55
N LYS A 24 -6.11 -29.61 -9.73
CA LYS A 24 -4.92 -30.39 -10.12
C LYS A 24 -5.24 -31.38 -11.24
N LEU A 25 -6.39 -32.05 -11.16
CA LEU A 25 -6.85 -32.97 -12.21
C LEU A 25 -7.05 -32.24 -13.53
N LYS A 26 -7.67 -31.05 -13.52
CA LYS A 26 -7.80 -30.18 -14.70
C LYS A 26 -6.43 -29.85 -15.31
N TYR A 27 -5.51 -29.37 -14.48
CA TYR A 27 -4.15 -29.02 -14.93
C TYR A 27 -3.38 -30.22 -15.50
N SER A 28 -3.62 -31.41 -14.96
CA SER A 28 -2.97 -32.65 -15.42
C SER A 28 -3.55 -33.14 -16.75
N LEU A 29 -4.87 -33.01 -16.93
CA LEU A 29 -5.56 -33.34 -18.18
C LEU A 29 -5.25 -32.34 -19.31
N GLU A 30 -5.14 -31.04 -19.00
CA GLU A 30 -4.71 -30.01 -19.95
C GLU A 30 -3.26 -30.25 -20.45
N LYS A 31 -2.40 -30.79 -19.59
CA LYS A 31 -1.01 -31.14 -19.94
C LYS A 31 -0.90 -32.41 -20.80
N ILE A 32 -1.89 -33.32 -20.70
CA ILE A 32 -2.00 -34.51 -21.56
C ILE A 32 -2.49 -34.09 -22.97
N THR A 33 -3.44 -33.15 -23.06
CA THR A 33 -3.92 -32.61 -24.35
C THR A 33 -2.86 -31.88 -25.17
N THR A 34 -1.80 -31.37 -24.56
CA THR A 34 -0.68 -30.74 -25.29
C THR A 34 0.35 -31.72 -25.84
N ASN A 35 0.32 -33.00 -25.44
CA ASN A 35 1.36 -33.98 -25.78
C ASN A 35 0.94 -35.10 -26.76
N GLU A 36 -0.36 -35.33 -27.00
CA GLU A 36 -0.81 -36.38 -27.94
C GLU A 36 -1.92 -35.90 -28.89
N ARG A 37 -1.84 -36.35 -30.15
CA ARG A 37 -2.74 -35.98 -31.25
C ARG A 37 -4.21 -36.31 -30.94
N GLY A 38 -5.05 -35.28 -30.94
CA GLY A 38 -6.25 -35.27 -31.81
C GLY A 38 -7.60 -35.72 -31.25
N ASN A 39 -7.75 -36.04 -29.95
CA ASN A 39 -9.09 -36.24 -29.36
C ASN A 39 -9.32 -35.26 -28.19
N THR A 40 -10.18 -34.27 -28.40
CA THR A 40 -10.64 -33.31 -27.38
C THR A 40 -11.48 -34.01 -26.31
N LEU A 41 -10.93 -34.17 -25.11
CA LEU A 41 -11.69 -34.50 -23.91
C LEU A 41 -12.59 -33.30 -23.55
N ASP A 42 -13.86 -33.59 -23.23
CA ASP A 42 -14.84 -32.56 -22.85
C ASP A 42 -14.56 -32.03 -21.43
N ILE A 43 -13.78 -30.95 -21.34
CA ILE A 43 -13.41 -30.27 -20.09
C ILE A 43 -14.61 -29.50 -19.48
N GLN A 44 -15.72 -29.34 -20.22
CA GLN A 44 -16.89 -28.59 -19.73
C GLN A 44 -17.55 -29.28 -18.54
N ALA A 45 -17.55 -30.61 -18.50
CA ALA A 45 -18.07 -31.37 -17.35
C ALA A 45 -17.22 -31.13 -16.08
N LEU A 46 -15.90 -30.98 -16.23
CA LEU A 46 -14.98 -30.70 -15.12
C LEU A 46 -15.11 -29.25 -14.64
N ASP A 47 -15.28 -28.30 -15.55
CA ASP A 47 -15.55 -26.89 -15.22
C ASP A 47 -16.91 -26.73 -14.52
N ALA A 48 -17.93 -27.48 -14.95
CA ALA A 48 -19.22 -27.53 -14.27
C ALA A 48 -19.11 -28.12 -12.85
N ALA A 49 -18.26 -29.14 -12.64
CA ALA A 49 -18.01 -29.72 -11.32
C ALA A 49 -17.24 -28.76 -10.39
N ILE A 50 -16.23 -28.05 -10.90
CA ILE A 50 -15.51 -27.00 -10.16
C ILE A 50 -16.47 -25.87 -9.79
N GLY A 51 -17.27 -25.39 -10.74
CA GLY A 51 -18.26 -24.33 -10.50
C GLY A 51 -19.33 -24.71 -9.47
N LYS A 52 -19.83 -25.97 -9.51
CA LYS A 52 -20.76 -26.49 -8.48
C LYS A 52 -20.11 -26.55 -7.10
N THR A 53 -18.87 -27.02 -7.02
CA THR A 53 -18.12 -27.10 -5.75
C THR A 53 -17.85 -25.71 -5.17
N GLU A 54 -17.49 -24.74 -6.01
CA GLU A 54 -17.32 -23.34 -5.62
C GLU A 54 -18.62 -22.70 -5.12
N SER A 55 -19.74 -23.00 -5.76
CA SER A 55 -21.06 -22.54 -5.32
C SER A 55 -21.44 -23.13 -3.96
N ILE A 56 -21.19 -24.43 -3.74
CA ILE A 56 -21.43 -25.12 -2.47
C ILE A 56 -20.55 -24.54 -1.35
N ILE A 57 -19.26 -24.29 -1.62
CA ILE A 57 -18.34 -23.65 -0.65
C ILE A 57 -18.83 -22.24 -0.31
N ARG A 58 -19.28 -21.47 -1.30
CA ARG A 58 -19.81 -20.11 -1.09
C ARG A 58 -21.08 -20.13 -0.25
N HIS A 59 -22.01 -21.04 -0.54
CA HIS A 59 -23.20 -21.26 0.26
C HIS A 59 -22.88 -21.75 1.68
N PHE A 60 -21.87 -22.61 1.84
CA PHE A 60 -21.40 -23.09 3.14
C PHE A 60 -20.84 -21.94 4.00
N PHE A 61 -20.00 -21.07 3.44
CA PHE A 61 -19.50 -19.88 4.15
C PHE A 61 -20.62 -18.87 4.47
N GLN A 62 -21.59 -18.71 3.58
CA GLN A 62 -22.79 -17.91 3.85
C GLN A 62 -23.64 -18.53 4.97
N HIS A 63 -23.79 -19.85 5.01
CA HIS A 63 -24.50 -20.57 6.07
C HIS A 63 -23.76 -20.46 7.42
N LYS A 64 -22.43 -20.61 7.44
CA LYS A 64 -21.59 -20.41 8.63
C LYS A 64 -21.66 -18.96 9.14
N SER A 65 -21.66 -17.99 8.23
CA SER A 65 -21.88 -16.57 8.54
C SER A 65 -23.29 -16.35 9.11
N ALA A 66 -24.33 -16.95 8.52
CA ALA A 66 -25.70 -16.88 9.01
C ALA A 66 -25.88 -17.57 10.38
N LEU A 67 -25.16 -18.67 10.65
CA LEU A 67 -25.15 -19.36 11.94
C LEU A 67 -24.43 -18.52 13.01
N THR A 68 -23.32 -17.86 12.63
CA THR A 68 -22.61 -16.89 13.47
C THR A 68 -23.51 -15.69 13.78
N MET A 69 -24.29 -15.23 12.80
CA MET A 69 -25.32 -14.20 12.98
C MET A 69 -26.47 -14.68 13.88
N ARG A 70 -26.90 -15.95 13.79
CA ARG A 70 -27.90 -16.53 14.72
C ARG A 70 -27.40 -16.60 16.17
N LEU A 71 -26.12 -16.88 16.39
CA LEU A 71 -25.48 -16.81 17.72
C LEU A 71 -25.49 -15.36 18.27
N LEU A 72 -25.33 -14.36 17.39
CA LEU A 72 -25.36 -12.93 17.70
C LEU A 72 -26.79 -12.36 17.87
N CYS A 73 -27.82 -13.03 17.37
CA CYS A 73 -29.22 -12.61 17.54
C CYS A 73 -29.75 -12.83 18.97
N ASN A 74 -29.09 -13.67 19.78
CA ASN A 74 -29.40 -13.82 21.21
C ASN A 74 -28.12 -14.06 22.04
N PRO A 75 -27.33 -13.00 22.28
CA PRO A 75 -26.08 -13.09 23.02
C PRO A 75 -26.28 -13.28 24.53
N ALA A 76 -27.53 -13.16 25.01
CA ALA A 76 -27.90 -13.39 26.40
C ALA A 76 -28.12 -14.88 26.73
N HIS A 77 -28.26 -15.75 25.73
CA HIS A 77 -28.44 -17.18 25.95
C HIS A 77 -27.15 -17.81 26.54
N PRO A 78 -27.23 -18.61 27.63
CA PRO A 78 -26.05 -19.15 28.33
C PRO A 78 -25.10 -19.94 27.43
N HIS A 79 -25.65 -20.73 26.50
CA HIS A 79 -24.86 -21.51 25.54
C HIS A 79 -24.10 -20.60 24.54
N ASN A 80 -24.69 -19.49 24.12
CA ASN A 80 -24.07 -18.55 23.19
C ASN A 80 -23.00 -17.72 23.89
N ARG A 81 -23.21 -17.35 25.16
CA ARG A 81 -22.18 -16.70 26.00
C ARG A 81 -20.95 -17.60 26.19
N ALA A 82 -21.16 -18.89 26.47
CA ALA A 82 -20.07 -19.85 26.63
C ALA A 82 -19.25 -19.98 25.33
N ILE A 83 -19.91 -20.08 24.18
CA ILE A 83 -19.25 -20.14 22.86
C ILE A 83 -18.53 -18.82 22.54
N LEU A 84 -19.14 -17.66 22.86
CA LEU A 84 -18.52 -16.34 22.65
C LEU A 84 -17.28 -16.13 23.53
N HIS A 85 -17.34 -16.60 24.78
CA HIS A 85 -16.22 -16.56 25.71
C HIS A 85 -15.09 -17.51 25.27
N GLN A 86 -15.42 -18.76 24.91
CA GLN A 86 -14.43 -19.77 24.51
C GLN A 86 -13.73 -19.44 23.18
N LYS A 87 -14.45 -18.95 22.15
CA LYS A 87 -13.86 -18.64 20.83
C LYS A 87 -13.31 -17.22 20.72
N PHE A 88 -13.93 -16.24 21.38
CA PHE A 88 -13.60 -14.82 21.19
C PHE A 88 -13.10 -14.11 22.46
N GLY A 89 -13.11 -14.77 23.63
CA GLY A 89 -12.65 -14.17 24.89
C GLY A 89 -13.56 -13.03 25.39
N ILE A 90 -14.82 -13.00 24.95
CA ILE A 90 -15.77 -11.93 25.27
C ILE A 90 -16.59 -12.33 26.50
N SER A 91 -16.35 -11.67 27.63
CA SER A 91 -17.21 -11.73 28.81
C SER A 91 -18.24 -10.61 28.74
N LEU A 92 -19.48 -10.93 28.36
CA LEU A 92 -20.57 -9.98 28.43
C LEU A 92 -20.94 -9.75 29.92
N PRO A 93 -21.27 -8.52 30.36
CA PRO A 93 -21.74 -8.25 31.72
C PRO A 93 -23.12 -8.89 31.97
N ASP A 94 -23.35 -9.44 33.16
CA ASP A 94 -24.65 -10.00 33.54
C ASP A 94 -25.65 -8.88 33.82
N VAL A 95 -26.59 -8.68 32.90
CA VAL A 95 -27.72 -7.76 33.10
C VAL A 95 -28.76 -8.50 33.92
N ASN A 96 -28.63 -8.42 35.25
CA ASN A 96 -29.46 -9.15 36.19
C ASN A 96 -30.97 -8.89 36.02
N LYS A 97 -31.73 -9.98 36.11
CA LYS A 97 -33.18 -10.03 36.29
C LYS A 97 -33.57 -9.16 37.48
N ARG A 98 -34.48 -8.20 37.29
CA ARG A 98 -35.18 -7.53 38.39
C ARG A 98 -35.92 -8.61 39.20
N SER A 99 -35.52 -8.76 40.47
CA SER A 99 -36.24 -9.55 41.47
C SER A 99 -37.67 -9.01 41.61
N LEU A 100 -38.65 -9.87 41.33
CA LEU A 100 -40.06 -9.66 41.67
C LEU A 100 -40.27 -10.12 43.11
N ASN A 101 -40.16 -9.21 44.08
CA ASN A 101 -40.74 -9.41 45.40
C ASN A 101 -42.07 -8.66 45.48
N ALA A 102 -43.13 -9.44 45.69
CA ALA A 102 -44.51 -9.01 45.83
C ALA A 102 -44.71 -8.11 47.07
N GLY A 103 -45.38 -6.99 46.89
CA GLY A 103 -45.87 -6.16 48.00
C GLY A 103 -47.26 -6.60 48.47
N LYS A 104 -47.49 -6.50 49.79
CA LYS A 104 -48.82 -6.26 50.39
C LYS A 104 -48.72 -5.11 51.41
N PRO A 105 -49.84 -4.42 51.72
CA PRO A 105 -49.89 -2.96 51.84
C PRO A 105 -50.20 -2.44 53.25
N GLN A 106 -49.84 -1.20 53.57
CA GLN A 106 -50.46 -0.35 54.62
C GLN A 106 -50.13 1.14 54.33
N ARG A 107 -51.14 1.96 53.97
CA ARG A 107 -51.91 2.95 54.77
C ARG A 107 -51.14 4.26 55.13
N VAL A 108 -51.58 5.32 54.46
CA VAL A 108 -51.49 6.80 54.66
C VAL A 108 -52.17 7.21 56.00
N PRO A 109 -52.10 8.45 56.62
CA PRO A 109 -51.47 9.78 56.33
C PRO A 109 -50.65 10.36 57.55
N THR A 110 -50.07 11.57 57.62
CA THR A 110 -50.71 12.92 57.66
C THR A 110 -49.68 14.07 57.89
N ARG A 111 -49.96 15.24 57.27
CA ARG A 111 -49.62 16.67 57.58
C ARG A 111 -48.23 17.05 58.14
N SER A 112 -47.42 17.80 57.40
CA SER A 112 -47.34 19.29 57.26
C SER A 112 -46.81 20.02 58.49
N VAL A 113 -45.80 20.90 58.31
CA VAL A 113 -45.77 22.31 58.74
C VAL A 113 -44.36 22.91 58.58
N VAL A 114 -44.31 24.02 57.82
CA VAL A 114 -43.45 25.22 57.95
C VAL A 114 -42.07 25.31 57.29
N SER A 115 -41.95 26.51 56.71
CA SER A 115 -40.97 27.23 55.90
C SER A 115 -39.58 27.51 56.52
N LEU A 116 -38.58 27.54 55.62
CA LEU A 116 -37.49 28.53 55.36
C LEU A 116 -37.12 29.53 56.49
N PRO A 117 -35.84 29.99 56.65
CA PRO A 117 -34.98 30.50 55.56
C PRO A 117 -33.43 30.31 55.77
N ALA A 118 -32.57 30.34 54.72
CA ALA A 118 -31.74 31.47 54.22
C ALA A 118 -30.22 31.46 54.60
N ILE A 119 -29.38 31.66 53.56
CA ILE A 119 -28.18 32.53 53.49
C ILE A 119 -26.92 32.04 54.26
N GLU A 120 -25.66 32.02 53.79
CA GLU A 120 -24.94 32.27 52.52
C GLU A 120 -23.41 31.94 52.81
N PRO A 121 -22.35 32.41 52.10
CA PRO A 121 -21.24 31.57 51.63
C PRO A 121 -19.84 31.99 52.14
N LYS A 122 -18.77 31.32 51.67
CA LYS A 122 -17.32 31.73 51.53
C LYS A 122 -16.44 30.46 51.72
N GLY A 123 -15.28 30.23 51.10
CA GLY A 123 -14.44 30.97 50.15
C GLY A 123 -13.00 30.44 50.20
N ARG A 124 -12.35 30.34 49.02
CA ARG A 124 -10.89 30.43 48.66
C ARG A 124 -9.79 29.49 49.20
N ARG A 125 -9.00 28.97 48.21
CA ARG A 125 -7.52 28.86 48.00
C ARG A 125 -6.64 28.19 49.09
N SER A 126 -5.66 27.32 48.77
CA SER A 126 -4.34 27.67 48.19
C SER A 126 -3.47 26.44 47.82
N LEU A 127 -2.47 26.65 46.93
CA LEU A 127 -1.35 25.78 46.52
C LEU A 127 -0.28 25.57 47.61
N ALA A 128 0.50 24.48 47.53
CA ALA A 128 1.92 24.42 47.97
C ALA A 128 2.69 23.21 47.36
N THR A 129 3.93 23.45 46.93
CA THR A 129 5.07 22.52 46.68
C THR A 129 5.85 22.26 47.99
N PRO A 130 6.80 21.30 48.00
CA PRO A 130 8.16 21.67 48.47
C PRO A 130 9.35 20.97 47.76
N GLU A 131 10.55 21.47 48.11
CA GLU A 131 11.90 21.42 47.52
C GLU A 131 12.81 20.24 47.96
N GLU A 132 14.03 20.26 47.39
CA GLU A 132 15.22 19.39 47.51
C GLU A 132 15.95 19.42 48.87
N ASP A 133 16.82 18.42 49.13
CA ASP A 133 17.98 18.57 50.00
C ASP A 133 19.15 17.63 49.59
N MET A 134 20.40 18.10 49.80
CA MET A 134 21.68 17.54 49.35
C MET A 134 22.40 16.72 50.44
N GLY A 135 23.19 15.71 50.03
CA GLY A 135 24.17 15.02 50.90
C GLY A 135 25.12 14.10 50.13
N THR A 136 26.42 14.43 50.17
CA THR A 136 27.58 13.72 49.58
C THR A 136 28.00 12.46 50.35
N ASP A 137 28.41 11.40 49.64
CA ASP A 137 29.56 10.55 50.01
C ASP A 137 30.03 9.66 48.83
N THR A 138 31.35 9.50 48.74
CA THR A 138 32.13 8.87 47.64
C THR A 138 32.35 7.36 47.81
N SER A 139 32.24 6.56 46.72
CA SER A 139 33.29 5.59 46.24
C SER A 139 32.80 4.54 45.21
N PHE A 140 33.52 4.50 44.07
CA PHE A 140 33.93 3.38 43.19
C PHE A 140 33.00 2.24 42.68
N LEU A 141 32.93 2.21 41.33
CA LEU A 141 33.05 1.09 40.37
C LEU A 141 31.80 0.50 39.65
N HIS A 142 31.93 0.59 38.32
CA HIS A 142 31.30 -0.19 37.23
C HIS A 142 29.77 -0.17 37.11
N ALA A 143 29.27 0.71 36.23
CA ALA A 143 27.92 0.60 35.68
C ALA A 143 27.95 0.59 34.14
N SER A 144 27.50 -0.53 33.58
CA SER A 144 27.12 -0.69 32.19
C SER A 144 26.12 0.40 31.77
N ILE A 145 26.50 1.20 30.77
CA ILE A 145 25.61 2.21 30.20
C ILE A 145 24.67 1.51 29.21
N GLN A 146 23.47 1.15 29.69
CA GLN A 146 22.31 1.00 28.82
C GLN A 146 21.82 2.41 28.44
N PRO A 147 21.68 2.75 27.15
CA PRO A 147 21.01 3.98 26.78
C PRO A 147 19.52 3.88 27.15
N LYS A 148 19.05 4.86 27.94
CA LYS A 148 17.65 5.06 28.31
C LYS A 148 16.75 4.93 27.09
N ALA A 149 15.80 4.00 27.17
CA ALA A 149 14.72 3.84 26.22
C ALA A 149 13.97 5.16 26.04
N ALA A 150 13.98 5.69 24.82
CA ALA A 150 13.05 6.72 24.41
C ALA A 150 11.62 6.16 24.56
N SER A 151 10.83 6.81 25.41
CA SER A 151 9.40 6.53 25.56
C SER A 151 8.71 6.70 24.21
N LEU A 152 8.23 5.59 23.66
CA LEU A 152 7.39 5.54 22.47
C LEU A 152 6.04 6.22 22.78
N HIS A 153 5.90 7.50 22.43
CA HIS A 153 4.59 8.11 22.27
C HIS A 153 3.99 7.65 20.93
N PRO A 154 2.78 7.07 20.91
CA PRO A 154 2.05 6.85 19.67
C PRO A 154 1.71 8.21 19.05
N ARG A 155 2.14 8.43 17.81
CA ARG A 155 1.70 9.58 17.01
C ARG A 155 0.20 9.41 16.75
N GLU A 156 -0.62 10.25 17.38
CA GLU A 156 -2.05 10.34 17.09
C GLU A 156 -2.26 11.07 15.76
N ASP A 157 -2.86 10.39 14.79
CA ASP A 157 -3.38 11.02 13.57
C ASP A 157 -4.61 11.86 13.93
N SER A 158 -4.41 13.17 14.08
CA SER A 158 -5.49 14.13 14.35
C SER A 158 -6.35 14.35 13.11
N TYR A 159 -7.48 13.64 13.01
CA TYR A 159 -8.61 14.07 12.18
C TYR A 159 -9.38 15.17 12.91
N SER A 160 -9.16 16.44 12.53
CA SER A 160 -10.00 17.53 13.05
C SER A 160 -11.37 17.48 12.39
N SER A 161 -12.41 17.15 13.15
CA SER A 161 -13.80 17.43 12.79
C SER A 161 -14.14 18.84 13.26
N LYS A 162 -14.19 19.81 12.33
CA LYS A 162 -14.61 21.18 12.65
C LYS A 162 -16.12 21.20 12.92
N THR A 163 -16.50 21.26 14.19
CA THR A 163 -17.79 21.83 14.62
C THR A 163 -17.57 23.32 14.87
N GLY A 164 -17.94 24.14 13.89
CA GLY A 164 -17.86 25.60 13.95
C GLY A 164 -19.03 26.19 14.74
N SER A 165 -18.69 26.91 15.79
CA SER A 165 -19.56 27.78 16.58
C SER A 165 -20.27 28.82 15.69
N ARG A 166 -21.56 29.05 15.97
CA ARG A 166 -22.39 30.10 15.37
C ARG A 166 -21.95 31.48 15.87
N SER A 167 -21.57 32.37 14.96
CA SER A 167 -21.66 33.82 15.18
C SER A 167 -22.50 34.46 14.08
N ARG A 168 -23.56 35.15 14.50
CA ARG A 168 -24.46 35.97 13.67
C ARG A 168 -23.72 37.19 13.12
N SER A 169 -23.83 37.44 11.82
CA SER A 169 -23.77 38.80 11.27
C SER A 169 -24.55 38.87 9.96
N ASN A 170 -25.60 39.70 9.97
CA ASN A 170 -26.38 40.11 8.80
C ASN A 170 -25.49 40.83 7.78
N LYS A 171 -25.63 40.51 6.49
CA LYS A 171 -25.60 41.48 5.38
C LYS A 171 -26.06 40.84 4.05
N GLN A 172 -27.28 41.22 3.68
CA GLN A 172 -27.82 41.53 2.36
C GLN A 172 -27.18 40.89 1.10
N LEU A 173 -27.99 40.05 0.44
CA LEU A 173 -27.88 39.64 -0.96
C LEU A 173 -27.94 40.85 -1.91
N LYS A 174 -27.05 40.89 -2.90
CA LYS A 174 -27.28 41.56 -4.17
C LYS A 174 -26.85 40.63 -5.31
N TRP A 175 -27.78 40.39 -6.23
CA TRP A 175 -27.66 39.51 -7.38
C TRP A 175 -27.18 40.32 -8.58
N GLU A 176 -26.10 39.92 -9.22
CA GLU A 176 -25.74 40.39 -10.57
C GLU A 176 -25.27 39.21 -11.42
N LYS A 177 -25.73 39.21 -12.68
CA LYS A 177 -25.65 38.13 -13.66
C LYS A 177 -24.48 38.33 -14.62
N ASP A 178 -23.71 37.25 -14.81
CA ASP A 178 -23.01 36.76 -16.03
C ASP A 178 -21.94 37.64 -16.74
N PRO A 179 -21.03 37.10 -17.60
CA PRO A 179 -21.09 35.81 -18.30
C PRO A 179 -19.80 34.95 -18.39
N ARG A 180 -20.05 33.65 -18.67
CA ARG A 180 -19.26 32.60 -19.37
C ARG A 180 -17.81 32.88 -19.82
N SER A 181 -16.91 31.97 -19.44
CA SER A 181 -15.88 31.43 -20.36
C SER A 181 -15.68 29.92 -20.15
N THR A 182 -15.76 29.20 -21.26
CA THR A 182 -15.74 27.75 -21.42
C THR A 182 -14.31 27.21 -21.40
N CYS A 183 -14.01 26.16 -20.62
CA CYS A 183 -12.90 25.25 -20.92
C CYS A 183 -13.22 23.83 -20.40
N LYS A 184 -12.96 22.86 -21.28
CA LYS A 184 -13.41 21.46 -21.29
C LYS A 184 -12.72 20.62 -20.21
N GLY A 185 -13.52 19.89 -19.41
CA GLY A 185 -13.05 18.77 -18.60
C GLY A 185 -13.36 17.44 -19.31
N SER A 186 -12.36 16.57 -19.43
CA SER A 186 -12.55 15.19 -19.90
C SER A 186 -13.10 14.31 -18.77
N GLU A 187 -13.91 13.36 -19.19
CA GLU A 187 -14.83 12.56 -18.41
C GLU A 187 -14.17 11.56 -17.44
N CYS A 188 -14.71 11.47 -16.22
CA CYS A 188 -14.69 10.26 -15.41
C CYS A 188 -15.84 10.33 -14.38
N THR A 189 -16.93 9.65 -14.68
CA THR A 189 -18.16 9.58 -13.88
C THR A 189 -18.12 8.35 -12.96
N PRO A 190 -18.34 8.47 -11.64
CA PRO A 190 -18.70 7.35 -10.79
C PRO A 190 -20.23 7.29 -10.63
N LEU A 191 -20.83 6.23 -11.15
CA LEU A 191 -22.26 5.93 -11.02
C LEU A 191 -22.46 4.83 -9.97
N CYS A 192 -22.94 5.17 -8.76
CA CYS A 192 -23.73 4.25 -7.95
C CYS A 192 -24.43 4.98 -6.79
N THR A 193 -25.66 5.44 -7.04
CA THR A 193 -26.63 5.78 -5.99
C THR A 193 -27.70 4.69 -5.98
N THR A 194 -27.62 3.81 -4.99
CA THR A 194 -28.62 2.77 -4.74
C THR A 194 -29.88 3.41 -4.18
N LYS A 195 -30.92 3.47 -5.02
CA LYS A 195 -32.30 3.76 -4.63
C LYS A 195 -32.87 2.56 -3.87
N THR A 196 -33.38 2.81 -2.67
CA THR A 196 -34.14 1.84 -1.85
C THR A 196 -35.51 1.55 -2.48
N PRO A 197 -35.93 0.27 -2.65
CA PRO A 197 -37.28 -0.07 -3.08
C PRO A 197 -38.28 -0.07 -1.90
N PRO A 198 -39.59 0.12 -2.16
CA PRO A 198 -40.64 -0.05 -1.15
C PRO A 198 -40.88 -1.54 -0.83
N PRO A 199 -41.35 -1.90 0.38
CA PRO A 199 -41.56 -3.28 0.76
C PRO A 199 -42.88 -3.82 0.18
N SER A 200 -42.77 -4.77 -0.75
CA SER A 200 -43.87 -5.63 -1.19
C SER A 200 -44.11 -6.73 -0.16
N ALA A 201 -45.36 -6.89 0.26
CA ALA A 201 -45.82 -7.99 1.07
C ALA A 201 -45.88 -9.27 0.21
N SER A 202 -45.36 -10.36 0.77
CA SER A 202 -45.48 -11.72 0.27
C SER A 202 -46.91 -12.24 0.49
N THR A 203 -47.59 -12.60 -0.58
CA THR A 203 -48.67 -13.60 -0.58
C THR A 203 -48.16 -14.82 -1.34
N SER A 204 -48.23 -15.97 -0.66
CA SER A 204 -47.91 -17.31 -1.18
C SER A 204 -48.94 -17.79 -2.20
N GLU A 205 -48.44 -18.57 -3.16
CA GLU A 205 -49.11 -19.23 -4.28
C GLU A 205 -49.95 -20.46 -3.85
N ASP A 206 -50.94 -20.80 -4.68
CA ASP A 206 -51.10 -22.11 -5.38
C ASP A 206 -52.43 -22.04 -6.20
N HIS A 207 -52.40 -21.90 -7.53
CA HIS A 207 -52.55 -22.92 -8.61
C HIS A 207 -53.90 -23.69 -8.55
N GLU A 208 -54.72 -23.89 -9.59
CA GLU A 208 -54.68 -23.92 -11.07
C GLU A 208 -56.07 -23.42 -11.60
N GLY A 209 -56.38 -23.06 -12.86
CA GLY A 209 -55.93 -23.52 -14.16
C GLY A 209 -56.78 -22.89 -15.29
N ILE A 210 -56.11 -22.53 -16.40
CA ILE A 210 -56.50 -22.59 -17.82
C ILE A 210 -57.90 -22.07 -18.26
N MET A 211 -57.92 -20.96 -19.01
CA MET A 211 -58.32 -20.96 -20.44
C MET A 211 -58.17 -19.59 -21.11
N GLN A 212 -57.75 -19.65 -22.37
CA GLN A 212 -57.36 -18.59 -23.31
C GLN A 212 -58.53 -17.72 -23.77
N GLY A 213 -58.24 -16.51 -24.27
CA GLY A 213 -59.20 -15.72 -25.04
C GLY A 213 -58.69 -14.32 -25.42
N THR A 214 -58.09 -14.24 -26.60
CA THR A 214 -57.56 -13.07 -27.32
C THR A 214 -58.62 -12.05 -27.80
N ASN A 215 -58.14 -10.81 -28.04
CA ASN A 215 -58.55 -9.79 -29.02
C ASN A 215 -59.52 -8.65 -28.64
N ASP A 216 -58.91 -7.44 -28.56
CA ASP A 216 -59.09 -6.27 -29.43
C ASP A 216 -60.41 -5.45 -29.54
N LEU A 217 -60.21 -4.16 -29.24
CA LEU A 217 -60.61 -2.93 -29.95
C LEU A 217 -62.08 -2.43 -29.98
N ILE A 218 -62.32 -1.34 -29.22
CA ILE A 218 -63.00 -0.03 -29.46
C ILE A 218 -64.22 0.09 -30.44
N PRO A 219 -64.96 1.23 -30.42
CA PRO A 219 -66.10 1.66 -29.58
C PRO A 219 -67.45 1.63 -30.34
N LYS A 220 -68.58 1.85 -29.65
CA LYS A 220 -69.78 2.48 -30.25
C LYS A 220 -70.76 2.99 -29.19
N SER A 221 -71.17 4.25 -29.36
CA SER A 221 -72.30 4.90 -28.69
C SER A 221 -73.63 4.58 -29.41
N PRO A 222 -74.75 5.17 -28.98
CA PRO A 222 -75.85 4.52 -28.29
C PRO A 222 -76.95 4.03 -29.25
N GLN A 223 -77.57 2.89 -28.95
CA GLN A 223 -78.91 2.59 -29.43
C GLN A 223 -79.77 2.10 -28.26
N ASN A 224 -80.83 2.85 -28.02
CA ASN A 224 -81.91 2.52 -27.10
C ASN A 224 -82.55 1.19 -27.53
N SER A 225 -82.49 0.20 -26.65
CA SER A 225 -83.54 -0.81 -26.51
C SER A 225 -84.23 -0.59 -25.16
N PRO A 226 -85.54 -0.82 -25.05
CA PRO A 226 -86.25 -0.68 -23.80
C PRO A 226 -85.72 -1.76 -22.85
N VAL A 227 -85.12 -1.37 -21.73
CA VAL A 227 -84.85 -2.31 -20.65
C VAL A 227 -86.21 -2.74 -20.12
N ASP A 228 -86.58 -3.98 -20.43
CA ASP A 228 -87.68 -4.68 -19.79
C ASP A 228 -87.54 -4.50 -18.27
N VAL A 229 -88.52 -3.81 -17.68
CA VAL A 229 -88.69 -3.76 -16.24
C VAL A 229 -88.92 -5.19 -15.81
N ASN A 230 -87.92 -5.82 -15.20
CA ASN A 230 -88.08 -7.10 -14.54
C ASN A 230 -89.08 -6.86 -13.39
N ILE A 231 -90.36 -7.11 -13.65
CA ILE A 231 -91.43 -6.94 -12.65
C ILE A 231 -91.20 -8.02 -11.61
N SER A 232 -90.43 -7.68 -10.58
CA SER A 232 -90.29 -8.49 -9.37
C SER A 232 -91.68 -8.91 -8.93
N LYS A 233 -91.97 -10.21 -8.84
CA LYS A 233 -93.18 -10.65 -8.17
C LYS A 233 -92.95 -10.42 -6.67
N TYR A 234 -93.95 -9.86 -5.99
CA TYR A 234 -93.90 -9.53 -4.55
C TYR A 234 -92.84 -8.47 -4.14
N PRO A 235 -92.79 -7.27 -4.75
CA PRO A 235 -91.92 -6.20 -4.28
C PRO A 235 -92.50 -5.55 -3.03
N PHE A 236 -91.66 -5.16 -2.07
CA PHE A 236 -92.08 -4.33 -0.94
C PHE A 236 -90.99 -3.33 -0.57
N THR A 237 -91.36 -2.30 0.19
CA THR A 237 -90.42 -1.22 0.55
C THR A 237 -90.02 -1.25 2.03
N ILE A 238 -88.75 -0.98 2.29
CA ILE A 238 -88.21 -0.72 3.62
C ILE A 238 -87.89 0.78 3.69
N ILE A 239 -88.56 1.50 4.58
CA ILE A 239 -88.35 2.94 4.79
C ILE A 239 -87.58 3.12 6.10
N LYS A 240 -86.43 3.79 6.05
CA LYS A 240 -85.54 4.01 7.21
C LYS A 240 -85.24 2.72 8.01
N GLY A 241 -85.08 1.59 7.31
CA GLY A 241 -84.80 0.29 7.93
C GLY A 241 -85.98 -0.36 8.68
N GLN A 242 -87.19 0.18 8.55
CA GLN A 242 -88.43 -0.34 9.12
C GLN A 242 -89.40 -0.76 8.01
N ILE A 243 -90.19 -1.81 8.29
CA ILE A 243 -91.25 -2.29 7.41
C ILE A 243 -92.57 -2.03 8.10
N ASN A 244 -93.56 -1.52 7.36
CA ASN A 244 -94.92 -1.42 7.84
C ASN A 244 -95.61 -2.80 7.72
N PRO A 245 -95.91 -3.49 8.84
CA PRO A 245 -96.48 -4.84 8.80
C PRO A 245 -97.92 -4.89 8.27
N LEU A 246 -98.59 -3.75 8.13
CA LEU A 246 -99.95 -3.63 7.59
C LEU A 246 -99.98 -3.24 6.11
N ALA A 247 -98.82 -3.02 5.49
CA ALA A 247 -98.75 -2.65 4.08
C ALA A 247 -99.17 -3.84 3.20
N ALA A 248 -100.05 -3.58 2.22
CA ALA A 248 -100.67 -4.62 1.40
C ALA A 248 -99.65 -5.45 0.62
N ASP A 249 -98.57 -4.81 0.16
CA ASP A 249 -97.44 -5.42 -0.56
C ASP A 249 -96.64 -6.39 0.32
N PHE A 250 -96.33 -6.00 1.57
CA PHE A 250 -95.63 -6.86 2.52
C PHE A 250 -96.51 -7.99 3.07
N CYS A 251 -97.81 -7.74 3.31
CA CYS A 251 -98.77 -8.78 3.68
C CYS A 251 -98.90 -9.85 2.58
N HIS A 252 -98.97 -9.42 1.33
CA HIS A 252 -99.03 -10.30 0.17
C HIS A 252 -97.74 -11.14 0.04
N PHE A 253 -96.56 -10.52 0.19
CA PHE A 253 -95.28 -11.24 0.26
C PHE A 253 -95.26 -12.29 1.40
N LYS A 254 -95.67 -11.89 2.61
CA LYS A 254 -95.66 -12.77 3.79
C LYS A 254 -96.63 -13.95 3.67
N GLN A 255 -97.79 -13.76 3.04
CA GLN A 255 -98.76 -14.83 2.79
C GLN A 255 -98.24 -15.83 1.75
N SER A 256 -97.66 -15.34 0.66
CA SER A 256 -97.14 -16.18 -0.44
C SER A 256 -95.94 -17.04 -0.07
N PHE A 257 -95.13 -16.64 0.92
CA PHE A 257 -93.94 -17.38 1.36
C PHE A 257 -94.05 -17.90 2.82
N SER A 258 -95.27 -18.20 3.28
CA SER A 258 -95.53 -18.64 4.67
C SER A 258 -94.83 -19.96 5.04
N LEU A 259 -94.65 -20.89 4.09
CA LEU A 259 -94.00 -22.19 4.31
C LEU A 259 -92.48 -22.10 4.56
N CYS A 260 -91.80 -21.04 4.07
CA CYS A 260 -90.36 -20.80 4.26
C CYS A 260 -90.07 -19.53 5.08
N TRP A 261 -91.06 -19.00 5.79
CA TRP A 261 -90.96 -17.71 6.48
C TRP A 261 -89.84 -17.65 7.52
N SER A 262 -89.52 -18.76 8.18
CA SER A 262 -88.47 -18.83 9.20
C SER A 262 -87.07 -18.55 8.65
N SER A 263 -86.73 -19.03 7.45
CA SER A 263 -85.43 -18.76 6.81
C SER A 263 -85.34 -17.32 6.26
N VAL A 264 -86.46 -16.80 5.76
CA VAL A 264 -86.57 -15.44 5.24
C VAL A 264 -86.46 -14.41 6.36
N LEU A 265 -86.97 -14.72 7.56
CA LEU A 265 -86.99 -13.80 8.69
C LEU A 265 -85.59 -13.35 9.11
N ASP A 266 -84.61 -14.25 9.15
CA ASP A 266 -83.25 -13.90 9.55
C ASP A 266 -82.54 -13.04 8.50
N ALA A 267 -82.70 -13.39 7.21
CA ALA A 267 -82.15 -12.61 6.10
C ALA A 267 -82.78 -11.21 6.04
N LEU A 268 -84.09 -11.12 6.28
CA LEU A 268 -84.82 -9.87 6.36
C LEU A 268 -84.38 -9.02 7.55
N GLU A 269 -84.12 -9.63 8.71
CA GLU A 269 -83.64 -8.90 9.88
C GLU A 269 -82.20 -8.41 9.69
N ALA A 270 -81.34 -9.23 9.08
CA ALA A 270 -79.99 -8.81 8.69
C ALA A 270 -80.02 -7.66 7.66
N LEU A 271 -80.93 -7.70 6.68
CA LEU A 271 -81.12 -6.62 5.72
C LEU A 271 -81.62 -5.34 6.40
N LYS A 272 -82.64 -5.42 7.25
CA LYS A 272 -83.12 -4.27 8.04
C LYS A 272 -82.01 -3.68 8.90
N LYS A 273 -81.22 -4.53 9.56
CA LYS A 273 -80.09 -4.10 10.39
C LYS A 273 -79.05 -3.36 9.55
N LEU A 274 -78.68 -3.88 8.38
CA LEU A 274 -77.77 -3.20 7.46
C LEU A 274 -78.31 -1.81 7.06
N LEU A 275 -79.59 -1.73 6.68
CA LEU A 275 -80.21 -0.48 6.26
C LEU A 275 -80.28 0.55 7.41
N ARG A 276 -80.51 0.10 8.65
CA ARG A 276 -80.47 0.94 9.86
C ARG A 276 -79.04 1.40 10.20
N ASP A 277 -78.08 0.48 10.17
CA ASP A 277 -76.66 0.74 10.45
C ASP A 277 -76.05 1.80 9.52
N PHE A 278 -76.51 1.86 8.26
CA PHE A 278 -76.03 2.82 7.25
C PHE A 278 -77.02 3.97 6.98
N ALA A 279 -78.06 4.14 7.80
CA ALA A 279 -79.08 5.18 7.66
C ALA A 279 -79.63 5.28 6.22
N VAL A 280 -79.99 4.16 5.61
CA VAL A 280 -80.55 4.13 4.26
C VAL A 280 -82.01 4.60 4.32
N PRO A 281 -82.38 5.68 3.60
CA PRO A 281 -83.70 6.29 3.73
C PRO A 281 -84.82 5.44 3.11
N LEU A 282 -84.54 4.77 1.98
CA LEU A 282 -85.49 3.96 1.23
C LEU A 282 -84.75 2.80 0.55
N ALA A 283 -85.28 1.58 0.69
CA ALA A 283 -84.84 0.41 -0.05
C ALA A 283 -86.05 -0.33 -0.62
N LYS A 284 -86.03 -0.61 -1.93
CA LYS A 284 -87.01 -1.45 -2.62
C LYS A 284 -86.47 -2.87 -2.63
N VAL A 285 -87.20 -3.82 -2.04
CA VAL A 285 -86.76 -5.21 -1.88
C VAL A 285 -87.49 -6.08 -2.88
N SER A 286 -86.77 -6.94 -3.59
CA SER A 286 -87.37 -8.02 -4.37
C SER A 286 -87.63 -9.23 -3.46
N GLY A 287 -88.91 -9.58 -3.28
CA GLY A 287 -89.30 -10.70 -2.43
C GLY A 287 -88.72 -12.04 -2.87
N GLU A 288 -88.70 -12.31 -4.17
CA GLU A 288 -88.14 -13.54 -4.75
C GLU A 288 -86.63 -13.64 -4.51
N CYS A 289 -85.87 -12.58 -4.82
CA CYS A 289 -84.43 -12.57 -4.58
C CYS A 289 -84.08 -12.68 -3.09
N LEU A 290 -84.94 -12.18 -2.19
CA LEU A 290 -84.74 -12.33 -0.74
C LEU A 290 -84.89 -13.79 -0.31
N VAL A 291 -85.89 -14.48 -0.87
CA VAL A 291 -86.15 -15.89 -0.60
C VAL A 291 -85.04 -16.76 -1.17
N GLU A 292 -84.60 -16.52 -2.41
CA GLU A 292 -83.45 -17.18 -3.04
C GLU A 292 -82.15 -16.97 -2.24
N PHE A 293 -81.88 -15.73 -1.82
CA PHE A 293 -80.74 -15.43 -0.96
C PHE A 293 -80.83 -16.17 0.38
N SER A 294 -82.03 -16.23 0.98
CA SER A 294 -82.25 -16.97 2.23
C SER A 294 -82.02 -18.48 2.09
N HIS A 295 -82.37 -19.07 0.94
CA HIS A 295 -82.12 -20.48 0.65
C HIS A 295 -80.65 -20.78 0.36
N SER A 296 -79.96 -19.86 -0.33
CA SER A 296 -78.52 -19.98 -0.60
C SER A 296 -77.63 -19.96 0.66
N LEU A 297 -78.16 -19.45 1.77
CA LEU A 297 -77.40 -19.15 2.98
C LEU A 297 -77.45 -20.25 4.05
N GLY A 298 -78.32 -21.25 3.91
CA GLY A 298 -78.45 -22.42 4.81
C GLY A 298 -79.00 -22.12 6.21
N THR A 299 -79.54 -23.13 6.91
CA THR A 299 -80.11 -23.00 8.26
C THR A 299 -79.02 -23.04 9.35
N GLY A 300 -78.51 -21.87 9.78
CA GLY A 300 -77.69 -21.77 11.01
C GLY A 300 -76.61 -20.68 10.99
N TRP A 301 -76.91 -19.52 11.56
CA TRP A 301 -76.02 -18.35 11.59
C TRP A 301 -74.87 -18.49 12.60
N ARG A 302 -73.61 -18.57 12.14
CA ARG A 302 -72.41 -18.30 12.98
C ARG A 302 -71.65 -17.02 12.60
N LYS A 303 -71.92 -16.42 11.44
CA LYS A 303 -71.33 -15.15 10.98
C LYS A 303 -72.40 -14.29 10.30
N ALA A 304 -72.29 -12.97 10.40
CA ALA A 304 -73.18 -12.03 9.70
C ALA A 304 -73.06 -12.20 8.18
N PRO A 305 -74.14 -11.97 7.41
CA PRO A 305 -74.14 -12.21 5.97
C PRO A 305 -73.29 -11.14 5.27
N PRO A 306 -72.64 -11.46 4.15
CA PRO A 306 -71.85 -10.49 3.41
C PRO A 306 -72.75 -9.35 2.91
N VAL A 307 -72.27 -8.11 3.03
CA VAL A 307 -73.00 -6.90 2.62
C VAL A 307 -73.37 -6.96 1.14
N SER A 308 -72.51 -7.51 0.28
CA SER A 308 -72.78 -7.70 -1.15
C SER A 308 -73.99 -8.60 -1.42
N GLY A 309 -74.17 -9.67 -0.65
CA GLY A 309 -75.31 -10.57 -0.78
C GLY A 309 -76.62 -9.99 -0.26
N LEU A 310 -76.57 -9.10 0.74
CA LEU A 310 -77.75 -8.36 1.19
C LEU A 310 -78.18 -7.28 0.20
N LEU A 311 -77.23 -6.66 -0.49
CA LEU A 311 -77.50 -5.61 -1.49
C LEU A 311 -78.09 -6.18 -2.79
N SER A 312 -77.73 -7.40 -3.19
CA SER A 312 -78.25 -8.04 -4.42
C SER A 312 -79.75 -8.33 -4.39
N VAL A 313 -80.36 -8.27 -3.21
CA VAL A 313 -81.80 -8.47 -2.99
C VAL A 313 -82.62 -7.19 -3.27
N LEU A 314 -81.95 -6.04 -3.43
CA LEU A 314 -82.61 -4.75 -3.58
C LEU A 314 -82.87 -4.41 -5.06
N GLY A 315 -84.10 -4.02 -5.38
CA GLY A 315 -84.47 -3.51 -6.71
C GLY A 315 -83.87 -2.12 -7.02
N ASN A 316 -83.49 -1.34 -6.00
CA ASN A 316 -82.72 -0.09 -6.14
C ASN A 316 -81.29 -0.23 -5.58
N TRP A 317 -80.64 -1.37 -5.83
CA TRP A 317 -79.34 -1.68 -5.25
C TRP A 317 -78.26 -0.65 -5.58
N GLU A 318 -78.26 -0.02 -6.76
CA GLU A 318 -77.25 0.98 -7.16
C GLU A 318 -77.25 2.18 -6.20
N GLU A 319 -78.43 2.75 -5.94
CA GLU A 319 -78.62 3.88 -5.02
C GLU A 319 -78.24 3.52 -3.58
N VAL A 320 -78.63 2.33 -3.13
CA VAL A 320 -78.37 1.89 -1.75
C VAL A 320 -76.90 1.51 -1.58
N SER A 321 -76.28 0.89 -2.58
CA SER A 321 -74.86 0.54 -2.59
C SER A 321 -73.99 1.79 -2.54
N GLU A 322 -74.31 2.82 -3.32
CA GLU A 322 -73.60 4.11 -3.27
C GLU A 322 -73.64 4.71 -1.86
N LEU A 323 -74.80 4.63 -1.18
CA LEU A 323 -74.93 5.10 0.21
C LEU A 323 -74.13 4.26 1.19
N VAL A 324 -74.18 2.93 1.10
CA VAL A 324 -73.49 2.01 2.01
C VAL A 324 -71.97 2.10 1.86
N LEU A 325 -71.46 2.24 0.63
CA LEU A 325 -70.03 2.36 0.34
C LEU A 325 -69.48 3.76 0.65
N ARG A 326 -70.34 4.78 0.81
CA ARG A 326 -69.91 6.15 1.09
C ARG A 326 -69.19 6.24 2.44
N PRO A 327 -67.92 6.69 2.47
CA PRO A 327 -67.18 6.84 3.72
C PRO A 327 -67.92 7.72 4.72
N GLY A 328 -67.99 7.27 5.96
CA GLY A 328 -68.68 7.97 7.05
C GLY A 328 -70.19 7.78 7.11
N ARG A 329 -70.83 7.10 6.13
CA ARG A 329 -72.28 6.82 6.18
C ARG A 329 -72.64 5.91 7.35
N ARG A 330 -71.83 4.89 7.65
CA ARG A 330 -72.01 3.98 8.79
C ARG A 330 -72.16 4.70 10.14
N TYR A 331 -71.53 5.87 10.29
CA TYR A 331 -71.55 6.63 11.54
C TYR A 331 -72.81 7.48 11.71
N LYS A 332 -73.65 7.59 10.66
CA LYS A 332 -74.95 8.29 10.71
C LYS A 332 -76.13 7.38 11.04
N GLY A 333 -75.95 6.06 10.96
CA GLY A 333 -76.98 5.08 11.25
C GLY A 333 -77.03 4.67 12.71
N GLU A 334 -77.82 3.64 13.00
CA GLU A 334 -78.00 3.12 14.34
C GLU A 334 -76.67 2.62 14.92
N GLY A 335 -76.41 2.97 16.18
CA GLY A 335 -75.11 2.72 16.85
C GLY A 335 -73.91 3.45 16.22
N GLY A 336 -74.15 4.49 15.40
CA GLY A 336 -73.12 5.18 14.63
C GLY A 336 -72.09 5.91 15.49
N MET A 337 -72.49 6.40 16.66
CA MET A 337 -71.58 7.05 17.63
C MET A 337 -70.64 6.03 18.26
N GLU A 338 -71.12 4.86 18.70
CA GLU A 338 -70.25 3.80 19.19
C GLU A 338 -69.35 3.25 18.09
N ALA A 339 -69.88 3.04 16.88
CA ALA A 339 -69.09 2.57 15.74
C ALA A 339 -67.96 3.56 15.38
N ALA A 340 -68.24 4.87 15.40
CA ALA A 340 -67.24 5.90 15.20
C ALA A 340 -66.20 5.92 16.33
N ALA A 341 -66.64 5.85 17.60
CA ALA A 341 -65.76 5.80 18.75
C ALA A 341 -64.84 4.57 18.70
N ILE A 342 -65.37 3.38 18.39
CA ILE A 342 -64.62 2.14 18.22
C ILE A 342 -63.62 2.27 17.07
N HIS A 343 -64.02 2.84 15.94
CA HIS A 343 -63.13 3.06 14.80
C HIS A 343 -61.99 4.02 15.16
N ILE A 344 -62.29 5.18 15.75
CA ILE A 344 -61.28 6.17 16.18
C ILE A 344 -60.33 5.56 17.22
N GLN A 345 -60.87 4.91 18.25
CA GLN A 345 -60.07 4.28 19.30
C GLN A 345 -59.19 3.14 18.75
N SER A 346 -59.71 2.30 17.87
CA SER A 346 -58.94 1.22 17.24
C SER A 346 -57.86 1.74 16.30
N CYS A 347 -58.15 2.78 15.50
CA CYS A 347 -57.16 3.49 14.70
C CYS A 347 -56.04 4.08 15.56
N TRP A 348 -56.38 4.75 16.66
CA TRP A 348 -55.40 5.34 17.57
C TRP A 348 -54.56 4.29 18.29
N ARG A 349 -55.18 3.22 18.81
CA ARG A 349 -54.46 2.08 19.42
C ARG A 349 -53.51 1.43 18.42
N ARG A 350 -53.94 1.23 17.17
CA ARG A 350 -53.09 0.71 16.09
C ARG A 350 -51.93 1.65 15.77
N TYR A 351 -52.18 2.96 15.70
CA TYR A 351 -51.13 3.95 15.46
C TYR A 351 -50.06 3.93 16.57
N LEU A 352 -50.48 3.92 17.84
CA LEU A 352 -49.56 3.83 18.98
C LEU A 352 -48.77 2.52 18.97
N ALA A 353 -49.44 1.38 18.78
CA ALA A 353 -48.78 0.07 18.72
C ALA A 353 -47.79 -0.02 17.56
N ARG A 354 -48.16 0.47 16.37
CA ARG A 354 -47.26 0.53 15.20
C ARG A 354 -46.07 1.44 15.45
N THR A 355 -46.28 2.60 16.06
CA THR A 355 -45.19 3.54 16.37
C THR A 355 -44.22 2.92 17.38
N ALA A 356 -44.73 2.27 18.43
CA ALA A 356 -43.90 1.55 19.39
C ALA A 356 -43.13 0.39 18.75
N TYR A 357 -43.77 -0.40 17.88
CA TYR A 357 -43.14 -1.48 17.13
C TYR A 357 -42.01 -0.95 16.22
N LEU A 358 -42.26 0.12 15.45
CA LEU A 358 -41.24 0.71 14.58
C LEU A 358 -40.04 1.25 15.40
N SER A 359 -40.28 1.87 16.55
CA SER A 359 -39.22 2.29 17.47
C SER A 359 -38.44 1.09 18.03
N HIS A 360 -39.12 0.00 18.39
CA HIS A 360 -38.47 -1.24 18.83
C HIS A 360 -37.60 -1.85 17.70
N CYS A 361 -38.11 -1.94 16.48
CA CYS A 361 -37.35 -2.42 15.32
C CYS A 361 -36.10 -1.58 15.05
N ARG A 362 -36.22 -0.23 15.14
CA ARG A 362 -35.07 0.68 15.01
C ARG A 362 -34.04 0.43 16.09
N ASN A 363 -34.46 0.28 17.35
CA ASN A 363 -33.56 -0.02 18.46
C ASN A 363 -32.89 -1.38 18.30
N LYS A 364 -33.61 -2.42 17.86
CA LYS A 364 -33.05 -3.75 17.59
C LYS A 364 -32.04 -3.74 16.45
N TRP A 365 -32.31 -2.98 15.40
CA TRP A 365 -31.37 -2.80 14.30
C TRP A 365 -30.10 -2.05 14.75
N ALA A 366 -30.27 -0.97 15.52
CA ALA A 366 -29.16 -0.23 16.10
C ALA A 366 -28.32 -1.09 17.05
N GLU A 367 -28.95 -1.90 17.91
CA GLU A 367 -28.29 -2.89 18.78
C GLU A 367 -27.42 -3.85 17.95
N GLY A 368 -27.96 -4.40 16.86
CA GLY A 368 -27.22 -5.27 15.95
C GLY A 368 -26.01 -4.59 15.31
N ILE A 369 -26.16 -3.37 14.81
CA ILE A 369 -25.05 -2.59 14.23
C ILE A 369 -23.98 -2.32 15.28
N ILE A 370 -24.37 -1.84 16.45
CA ILE A 370 -23.43 -1.53 17.55
C ILE A 370 -22.66 -2.79 17.95
N ALA A 371 -23.35 -3.93 18.09
CA ALA A 371 -22.71 -5.20 18.43
C ALA A 371 -21.70 -5.65 17.37
N VAL A 372 -22.05 -5.59 16.08
CA VAL A 372 -21.15 -5.96 14.98
C VAL A 372 -19.96 -5.00 14.89
N SER A 373 -20.19 -3.69 14.98
CA SER A 373 -19.11 -2.69 14.99
C SER A 373 -18.17 -2.87 16.18
N TRP A 374 -18.70 -3.14 17.38
CA TRP A 374 -17.89 -3.42 18.57
C TRP A 374 -17.08 -4.71 18.41
N LEU A 375 -17.67 -5.77 17.85
CA LEU A 375 -16.97 -7.03 17.59
C LEU A 375 -15.81 -6.82 16.60
N MET A 376 -16.06 -6.12 15.49
CA MET A 376 -15.03 -5.81 14.49
C MET A 376 -13.90 -4.95 15.09
N TYR A 377 -14.25 -3.96 15.90
CA TYR A 377 -13.29 -3.12 16.61
C TYR A 377 -12.45 -3.94 17.61
N SER A 378 -13.09 -4.83 18.37
CA SER A 378 -12.43 -5.72 19.33
C SER A 378 -11.47 -6.69 18.63
N GLN A 379 -11.88 -7.28 17.50
CA GLN A 379 -11.00 -8.13 16.68
C GLN A 379 -9.82 -7.34 16.11
N LYS A 380 -10.08 -6.11 15.61
CA LYS A 380 -9.02 -5.22 15.13
C LYS A 380 -7.99 -4.91 16.21
N ILE A 381 -8.43 -4.63 17.44
CA ILE A 381 -7.51 -4.43 18.58
C ILE A 381 -6.71 -5.70 18.87
N ARG A 382 -7.36 -6.86 18.93
CA ARG A 382 -6.69 -8.14 19.20
C ARG A 382 -5.62 -8.45 18.16
N VAL A 383 -5.94 -8.29 16.87
CA VAL A 383 -4.99 -8.49 15.77
C VAL A 383 -3.85 -7.48 15.86
N ARG A 384 -4.12 -6.20 16.14
CA ARG A 384 -3.07 -5.19 16.34
C ARG A 384 -2.11 -5.55 17.46
N LYS A 385 -2.62 -5.98 18.63
CA LYS A 385 -1.81 -6.43 19.76
C LYS A 385 -0.95 -7.65 19.38
N ALA A 386 -1.54 -8.64 18.69
CA ALA A 386 -0.82 -9.82 18.23
C ALA A 386 0.30 -9.47 17.23
N LEU A 387 0.04 -8.55 16.30
CA LEU A 387 1.04 -8.07 15.33
C LEU A 387 2.17 -7.30 16.02
N GLN A 388 1.86 -6.46 17.01
CA GLN A 388 2.87 -5.76 17.81
C GLN A 388 3.76 -6.76 18.56
N ALA A 389 3.16 -7.73 19.27
CA ALA A 389 3.91 -8.77 19.96
C ALA A 389 4.79 -9.60 19.00
N ARG A 390 4.29 -9.91 17.79
CA ARG A 390 5.07 -10.60 16.76
C ARG A 390 6.27 -9.76 16.31
N ARG A 391 6.10 -8.45 16.09
CA ARG A 391 7.20 -7.56 15.69
C ARG A 391 8.28 -7.43 16.76
N VAL A 392 7.89 -7.34 18.03
CA VAL A 392 8.84 -7.32 19.15
C VAL A 392 9.65 -8.61 19.17
N ARG A 393 8.99 -9.77 19.06
CA ARG A 393 9.68 -11.07 18.98
C ARG A 393 10.63 -11.17 17.79
N GLN A 394 10.23 -10.68 16.61
CA GLN A 394 11.08 -10.67 15.41
C GLN A 394 12.35 -9.84 15.63
N LEU A 395 12.24 -8.70 16.32
CA LEU A 395 13.38 -7.86 16.66
C LEU A 395 14.31 -8.53 17.68
N GLU A 396 13.76 -9.14 18.73
CA GLU A 396 14.54 -9.90 19.73
C GLU A 396 15.29 -11.07 19.09
N ASN A 397 14.60 -11.82 18.23
CA ASN A 397 15.19 -12.92 17.48
C ASN A 397 16.29 -12.43 16.52
N HIS A 398 16.10 -11.28 15.87
CA HIS A 398 17.12 -10.65 15.05
C HIS A 398 18.37 -10.30 15.88
N ARG A 399 18.21 -9.65 17.03
CA ARG A 399 19.32 -9.31 17.94
C ARG A 399 20.10 -10.54 18.38
N SER A 400 19.40 -11.58 18.80
CA SER A 400 20.02 -12.85 19.19
C SER A 400 20.80 -13.47 18.02
N ARG A 401 20.20 -13.58 16.83
CA ARG A 401 20.89 -14.12 15.65
C ARG A 401 22.07 -13.25 15.18
N ALA A 402 21.98 -11.93 15.32
CA ALA A 402 23.05 -11.00 14.99
C ALA A 402 24.27 -11.17 15.92
N GLN A 403 24.05 -11.42 17.22
CA GLN A 403 25.13 -11.72 18.16
C GLN A 403 25.86 -13.02 17.79
N HIS A 404 25.13 -14.08 17.43
CA HIS A 404 25.75 -15.32 16.94
C HIS A 404 26.52 -15.10 15.63
N LEU A 405 25.94 -14.35 14.69
CA LEU A 405 26.62 -13.99 13.43
C LEU A 405 27.93 -13.23 13.70
N ALA A 406 27.96 -12.33 14.68
CA ALA A 406 29.14 -11.58 15.08
C ALA A 406 30.21 -12.47 15.73
N ALA A 407 29.81 -13.34 16.66
CA ALA A 407 30.72 -14.25 17.36
C ALA A 407 31.40 -15.25 16.39
N ASP A 408 30.62 -15.80 15.46
CA ASP A 408 31.08 -16.87 14.56
C ASP A 408 31.56 -16.36 13.18
N TRP A 409 31.61 -15.03 12.97
CA TRP A 409 31.84 -14.42 11.66
C TRP A 409 33.08 -14.96 10.94
N LYS A 410 34.22 -15.09 11.65
CA LYS A 410 35.48 -15.59 11.07
C LYS A 410 35.34 -17.05 10.59
N HIS A 411 34.67 -17.89 11.38
CA HIS A 411 34.42 -19.28 11.02
C HIS A 411 33.49 -19.37 9.81
N ILE A 412 32.38 -18.61 9.84
CA ILE A 412 31.42 -18.55 8.74
C ILE A 412 32.13 -18.15 7.44
N GLN A 413 32.96 -17.11 7.45
CA GLN A 413 33.72 -16.66 6.26
C GLN A 413 34.66 -17.73 5.69
N SER A 414 35.26 -18.58 6.53
CA SER A 414 36.15 -19.65 6.07
C SER A 414 35.43 -20.92 5.61
N SER A 415 34.12 -21.03 5.89
CA SER A 415 33.34 -22.24 5.65
C SER A 415 32.38 -22.09 4.47
N LYS A 416 31.85 -23.22 3.97
CA LYS A 416 30.80 -23.23 2.96
C LYS A 416 29.53 -22.61 3.49
N ARG A 417 28.99 -21.61 2.78
CA ARG A 417 27.83 -20.83 3.20
C ARG A 417 26.95 -20.41 2.05
N THR A 418 25.67 -20.18 2.33
CA THR A 418 24.68 -19.68 1.38
C THR A 418 24.34 -18.22 1.70
N ILE A 419 24.54 -17.32 0.74
CA ILE A 419 24.15 -15.92 0.86
C ILE A 419 22.81 -15.71 0.17
N ILE A 420 21.82 -15.23 0.92
CA ILE A 420 20.49 -14.91 0.39
C ILE A 420 20.46 -13.40 0.11
N HIS A 421 20.63 -13.01 -1.15
CA HIS A 421 20.52 -11.61 -1.55
C HIS A 421 19.06 -11.23 -1.75
N ILE A 422 18.63 -10.22 -1.00
CA ILE A 422 17.33 -9.57 -1.15
C ILE A 422 17.61 -8.09 -1.43
N PRO A 423 17.75 -7.66 -2.70
CA PRO A 423 18.03 -6.27 -3.07
C PRO A 423 16.76 -5.40 -2.90
N SER A 424 16.23 -5.37 -1.69
CA SER A 424 14.99 -4.68 -1.34
C SER A 424 15.25 -3.19 -1.15
N LEU A 425 14.47 -2.36 -1.85
CA LEU A 425 14.45 -0.92 -1.62
C LEU A 425 13.33 -0.59 -0.62
N GLY A 426 13.64 -0.82 0.66
CA GLY A 426 12.79 -0.64 1.83
C GLY A 426 12.34 0.79 2.16
N TYR A 427 12.30 1.69 1.19
CA TYR A 427 11.93 3.10 1.39
C TYR A 427 10.52 3.28 1.96
N PRO A 428 10.25 4.40 2.68
CA PRO A 428 8.92 4.76 3.13
C PRO A 428 7.88 4.75 1.99
N GLN A 429 6.65 4.33 2.28
CA GLN A 429 5.59 4.18 1.27
C GLN A 429 5.36 5.45 0.44
N ARG A 430 5.46 6.63 1.06
CA ARG A 430 5.33 7.93 0.37
C ARG A 430 6.33 8.07 -0.77
N GLN A 431 7.60 7.70 -0.56
CA GLN A 431 8.65 7.81 -1.57
C GLN A 431 8.46 6.76 -2.67
N ARG A 432 8.11 5.53 -2.30
CA ARG A 432 7.86 4.45 -3.27
C ARG A 432 6.72 4.77 -4.24
N ARG A 433 5.71 5.54 -3.83
CA ARG A 433 4.62 5.97 -4.73
C ARG A 433 5.09 6.87 -5.87
N HIS A 434 6.18 7.62 -5.67
CA HIS A 434 6.74 8.51 -6.68
C HIS A 434 7.82 7.85 -7.55
N LEU A 435 8.26 6.63 -7.21
CA LEU A 435 9.23 5.86 -7.97
C LEU A 435 8.52 5.06 -9.09
N ARG A 436 8.91 5.29 -10.34
CA ARG A 436 8.52 4.44 -11.47
C ARG A 436 9.53 3.30 -11.64
N GLY A 437 9.05 2.10 -11.96
CA GLY A 437 9.90 0.91 -12.17
C GLY A 437 10.69 0.50 -10.92
N LEU A 438 10.08 0.56 -9.73
CA LEU A 438 10.75 0.21 -8.46
C LEU A 438 11.35 -1.20 -8.49
N ASP A 439 10.67 -2.13 -9.13
CA ASP A 439 11.13 -3.49 -9.39
C ASP A 439 12.40 -3.53 -10.26
N ILE A 440 12.49 -2.71 -11.30
CA ILE A 440 13.72 -2.59 -12.11
C ILE A 440 14.84 -1.99 -11.28
N LEU A 441 14.57 -0.92 -10.51
CA LEU A 441 15.55 -0.29 -9.62
C LEU A 441 16.10 -1.27 -8.57
N GLN A 442 15.25 -2.13 -8.00
CA GLN A 442 15.67 -3.21 -7.11
C GLN A 442 16.54 -4.26 -7.84
N ASN A 443 16.34 -4.46 -9.14
CA ASN A 443 17.08 -5.46 -9.91
C ASN A 443 18.37 -4.96 -10.56
N VAL A 444 18.65 -3.65 -10.52
CA VAL A 444 19.95 -3.08 -10.96
C VAL A 444 21.13 -3.77 -10.25
N GLN A 445 20.89 -4.26 -9.03
CA GLN A 445 21.89 -4.92 -8.20
C GLN A 445 22.06 -6.42 -8.48
N ILE A 446 21.62 -6.91 -9.65
CA ILE A 446 21.78 -8.31 -10.06
C ILE A 446 23.25 -8.77 -10.11
N GLY A 447 24.20 -7.82 -10.19
CA GLY A 447 25.64 -8.08 -10.05
C GLY A 447 26.03 -8.78 -8.75
N ARG A 448 25.19 -8.76 -7.70
CA ARG A 448 25.33 -9.55 -6.47
C ARG A 448 25.44 -11.06 -6.72
N LEU A 449 24.97 -11.57 -7.87
CA LEU A 449 25.20 -12.96 -8.28
C LEU A 449 26.69 -13.33 -8.32
N CYS A 450 27.56 -12.35 -8.51
CA CYS A 450 29.01 -12.53 -8.63
C CYS A 450 29.71 -12.82 -7.29
N ASP A 451 29.00 -12.79 -6.15
CA ASP A 451 29.54 -13.26 -4.87
C ASP A 451 29.94 -14.75 -4.90
N ILE A 452 29.47 -15.51 -5.91
CA ILE A 452 29.97 -16.86 -6.21
C ILE A 452 31.46 -16.89 -6.58
N ARG A 453 32.12 -15.75 -6.79
CA ARG A 453 33.57 -15.70 -6.99
C ARG A 453 34.31 -16.33 -5.79
N ASP A 454 33.76 -16.24 -4.59
CA ASP A 454 34.19 -17.08 -3.47
C ASP A 454 33.72 -18.53 -3.69
N GLU A 455 34.66 -19.46 -3.78
CA GLU A 455 34.40 -20.89 -4.02
C GLU A 455 33.54 -21.53 -2.91
N ASN A 456 33.57 -20.96 -1.70
CA ASN A 456 32.79 -21.43 -0.56
C ASN A 456 31.37 -20.83 -0.51
N VAL A 457 31.01 -19.96 -1.46
CA VAL A 457 29.71 -19.28 -1.49
C VAL A 457 28.75 -19.92 -2.49
N GLU A 458 27.54 -20.19 -2.02
CA GLU A 458 26.35 -20.41 -2.84
C GLU A 458 25.45 -19.17 -2.75
N VAL A 459 24.88 -18.72 -3.87
CA VAL A 459 24.03 -17.53 -3.93
C VAL A 459 22.56 -17.90 -4.17
N ILE A 460 21.67 -17.41 -3.31
CA ILE A 460 20.24 -17.34 -3.61
C ILE A 460 19.90 -15.87 -3.85
N TYR A 461 19.56 -15.52 -5.08
CA TYR A 461 19.16 -14.16 -5.44
C TYR A 461 17.64 -14.08 -5.55
N VAL A 462 17.02 -13.25 -4.72
CA VAL A 462 15.58 -12.97 -4.80
C VAL A 462 15.38 -11.88 -5.84
N CYS A 463 14.70 -12.21 -6.93
CA CYS A 463 14.45 -11.28 -8.03
C CYS A 463 13.07 -10.62 -7.88
N PRO A 464 12.94 -9.30 -8.06
CA PRO A 464 11.66 -8.59 -7.93
C PRO A 464 10.69 -8.82 -9.10
N ARG A 465 11.11 -9.53 -10.16
CA ARG A 465 10.32 -9.84 -11.34
C ARG A 465 10.71 -11.22 -11.91
N HIS A 466 9.85 -11.80 -12.74
CA HIS A 466 10.22 -12.99 -13.53
C HIS A 466 11.17 -12.58 -14.66
N LEU A 467 12.32 -13.24 -14.74
CA LEU A 467 13.30 -13.04 -15.82
C LEU A 467 13.01 -13.97 -16.99
N GLY A 468 13.21 -13.50 -18.22
CA GLY A 468 13.15 -14.33 -19.41
C GLY A 468 14.27 -15.38 -19.45
N GLU A 469 14.05 -16.47 -20.18
CA GLU A 469 15.06 -17.53 -20.36
C GLU A 469 16.35 -16.99 -20.98
N ASP A 470 16.24 -16.01 -21.88
CA ASP A 470 17.37 -15.29 -22.50
C ASP A 470 18.29 -14.63 -21.46
N ILE A 471 17.72 -13.98 -20.44
CA ILE A 471 18.48 -13.33 -19.36
C ILE A 471 19.09 -14.39 -18.43
N LEU A 472 18.34 -15.44 -18.09
CA LEU A 472 18.84 -16.52 -17.26
C LEU A 472 20.02 -17.25 -17.92
N ASP A 473 19.95 -17.48 -19.23
CA ASP A 473 21.02 -18.09 -20.01
C ASP A 473 22.21 -17.14 -20.18
N TYR A 474 21.96 -15.83 -20.33
CA TYR A 474 23.00 -14.82 -20.32
C TYR A 474 23.84 -14.88 -19.04
N TYR A 475 23.21 -14.82 -17.86
CA TYR A 475 23.93 -14.89 -16.58
C TYR A 475 24.53 -16.27 -16.32
N ALA A 476 23.87 -17.36 -16.76
CA ALA A 476 24.45 -18.70 -16.66
C ALA A 476 25.71 -18.84 -17.51
N SER A 477 25.75 -18.24 -18.70
CA SER A 477 26.94 -18.21 -19.57
C SER A 477 28.04 -17.32 -18.97
N LEU A 478 27.67 -16.12 -18.50
CA LEU A 478 28.57 -15.15 -17.92
C LEU A 478 29.31 -15.70 -16.68
N LEU A 479 28.59 -16.44 -15.82
CA LEU A 479 29.11 -16.98 -14.57
C LEU A 479 29.79 -18.36 -14.69
N LYS A 480 29.69 -19.04 -15.85
CA LYS A 480 30.34 -20.33 -16.12
C LYS A 480 31.81 -20.24 -16.53
N CYS A 481 32.37 -19.04 -16.65
CA CYS A 481 33.67 -18.78 -17.30
C CYS A 481 34.95 -19.30 -16.59
N ASP A 482 34.87 -20.23 -15.63
CA ASP A 482 36.02 -20.65 -14.81
C ASP A 482 36.50 -22.10 -15.00
N LYS A 483 36.03 -22.85 -16.00
CA LYS A 483 36.51 -24.22 -16.26
C LYS A 483 36.67 -24.56 -17.76
N ALA A 484 37.43 -23.74 -18.49
CA ALA A 484 37.82 -24.05 -19.87
C ALA A 484 39.36 -24.02 -20.04
N THR A 485 40.05 -24.61 -19.08
CA THR A 485 41.45 -25.04 -19.21
C THR A 485 41.53 -26.38 -18.52
N ASN A 486 41.91 -27.43 -19.27
CA ASN A 486 41.91 -28.84 -18.90
C ASN A 486 40.58 -29.57 -19.15
N GLU A 487 40.36 -29.98 -20.40
CA GLU A 487 39.85 -31.30 -20.81
C GLU A 487 39.46 -31.23 -22.31
N GLU A 488 40.49 -31.23 -23.15
CA GLU A 488 40.40 -32.03 -24.38
C GLU A 488 40.55 -33.48 -23.92
N ASP A 489 39.44 -34.23 -23.86
CA ASP A 489 39.35 -35.60 -24.39
C ASP A 489 38.11 -36.36 -23.90
N THR A 490 37.62 -37.20 -24.81
CA THR A 490 36.58 -38.23 -24.68
C THR A 490 35.11 -37.80 -24.69
N GLY A 491 34.49 -38.03 -25.85
CA GLY A 491 33.07 -37.89 -26.10
C GLY A 491 32.21 -38.79 -25.22
N SER A 492 31.31 -38.15 -24.48
CA SER A 492 30.00 -38.71 -24.12
C SER A 492 28.99 -37.56 -24.07
N ALA A 493 28.61 -37.09 -25.25
CA ALA A 493 27.54 -36.13 -25.42
C ALA A 493 26.20 -36.83 -25.10
N GLN A 494 25.72 -36.74 -23.85
CA GLN A 494 24.30 -36.56 -23.48
C GLN A 494 23.96 -36.64 -21.96
N ALA A 495 24.91 -36.75 -21.02
CA ALA A 495 24.58 -36.91 -19.59
C ALA A 495 25.35 -36.02 -18.59
N SER A 496 26.03 -34.96 -19.03
CA SER A 496 26.90 -34.12 -18.17
C SER A 496 26.52 -32.63 -18.16
N SER A 497 25.23 -32.29 -18.28
CA SER A 497 24.76 -30.88 -18.23
C SER A 497 24.51 -30.31 -16.81
N LEU A 498 24.71 -31.12 -15.76
CA LEU A 498 24.52 -30.73 -14.36
C LEU A 498 25.86 -30.36 -13.68
N SER A 499 26.64 -29.46 -14.28
CA SER A 499 27.56 -28.67 -13.47
C SER A 499 26.71 -27.91 -12.45
N ILE A 500 26.81 -28.27 -11.16
CA ILE A 500 25.99 -27.71 -10.07
C ILE A 500 26.09 -26.18 -10.13
N ARG A 501 25.02 -25.50 -10.56
CA ARG A 501 24.96 -24.04 -10.54
C ARG A 501 25.03 -23.61 -9.06
N ARG A 502 26.11 -22.94 -8.66
CA ARG A 502 26.29 -22.39 -7.30
C ARG A 502 25.42 -21.15 -7.03
N PHE A 503 24.57 -20.76 -7.98
CA PHE A 503 23.59 -19.70 -7.80
C PHE A 503 22.20 -20.15 -8.22
N ILE A 504 21.18 -19.60 -7.56
CA ILE A 504 19.76 -19.82 -7.84
C ILE A 504 19.05 -18.46 -7.81
N ILE A 505 18.27 -18.17 -8.85
CA ILE A 505 17.41 -16.98 -8.91
C ILE A 505 15.98 -17.41 -8.59
N LEU A 506 15.33 -16.74 -7.64
CA LEU A 506 13.95 -17.02 -7.23
C LEU A 506 13.12 -15.75 -7.27
N THR A 507 11.94 -15.82 -7.89
CA THR A 507 10.98 -14.71 -7.92
C THR A 507 9.83 -14.99 -6.95
N PRO A 508 9.51 -14.08 -6.01
CA PRO A 508 8.37 -14.22 -5.11
C PRO A 508 7.05 -14.27 -5.89
N GLU A 509 6.18 -15.25 -5.61
CA GLU A 509 4.89 -15.38 -6.32
C GLU A 509 3.93 -14.21 -6.07
N ALA A 510 4.14 -13.43 -5.00
CA ALA A 510 3.34 -12.23 -4.71
C ALA A 510 3.50 -11.13 -5.77
N VAL A 511 4.56 -11.17 -6.58
CA VAL A 511 4.73 -10.25 -7.72
C VAL A 511 3.53 -10.34 -8.67
N ASP A 512 3.00 -11.55 -8.87
CA ASP A 512 1.88 -11.81 -9.78
C ASP A 512 0.53 -11.35 -9.19
N TYR A 513 0.41 -11.31 -7.85
CA TYR A 513 -0.80 -10.87 -7.15
C TYR A 513 -0.87 -9.35 -6.96
N PHE A 514 0.28 -8.67 -6.93
CA PHE A 514 0.36 -7.22 -6.67
C PHE A 514 1.10 -6.42 -7.77
N PRO A 515 0.77 -6.60 -9.06
CA PRO A 515 1.55 -6.03 -10.17
C PRO A 515 1.53 -4.50 -10.23
N THR A 516 0.49 -3.86 -9.67
CA THR A 516 0.32 -2.40 -9.66
C THR A 516 0.81 -1.73 -8.38
N HIS A 517 1.29 -2.50 -7.40
CA HIS A 517 1.71 -1.97 -6.11
C HIS A 517 3.22 -1.85 -6.05
N ASN A 518 3.74 -0.65 -5.80
CA ASN A 518 5.16 -0.40 -5.58
C ASN A 518 5.63 -0.92 -4.21
N MET A 519 5.49 -2.21 -3.92
CA MET A 519 5.97 -2.84 -2.68
C MET A 519 7.48 -3.08 -2.75
N CYS A 520 8.18 -2.99 -1.61
CA CYS A 520 9.57 -3.40 -1.56
C CYS A 520 9.67 -4.94 -1.62
N LEU A 521 10.81 -5.45 -2.07
CA LEU A 521 11.02 -6.87 -2.34
C LEU A 521 10.81 -7.75 -1.10
N SER A 522 11.21 -7.28 0.07
CA SER A 522 11.02 -8.03 1.33
C SER A 522 9.54 -8.17 1.69
N THR A 523 8.72 -7.16 1.40
CA THR A 523 7.26 -7.26 1.57
C THR A 523 6.66 -8.26 0.59
N LEU A 524 7.10 -8.28 -0.67
CA LEU A 524 6.66 -9.26 -1.66
C LEU A 524 7.04 -10.68 -1.23
N LEU A 525 8.28 -10.89 -0.77
CA LEU A 525 8.75 -12.18 -0.29
C LEU A 525 7.99 -12.64 0.97
N LYS A 526 7.71 -11.73 1.91
CA LYS A 526 6.89 -12.01 3.10
C LYS A 526 5.49 -12.52 2.75
N TYR A 527 4.90 -12.05 1.65
CA TYR A 527 3.60 -12.53 1.15
C TYR A 527 3.71 -13.72 0.19
N SER A 528 4.90 -14.32 0.05
CA SER A 528 5.20 -15.41 -0.88
C SER A 528 5.57 -16.69 -0.13
N PRO A 529 4.60 -17.40 0.48
CA PRO A 529 4.86 -18.59 1.29
C PRO A 529 5.49 -19.76 0.51
N ARG A 530 5.21 -19.91 -0.79
CA ARG A 530 5.79 -20.97 -1.64
C ARG A 530 7.26 -20.69 -1.87
N THR A 531 7.62 -19.45 -2.23
CA THR A 531 9.03 -19.04 -2.38
C THR A 531 9.78 -19.13 -1.05
N LEU A 532 9.20 -18.68 0.07
CA LEU A 532 9.81 -18.84 1.40
C LEU A 532 10.06 -20.31 1.77
N LYS A 533 9.09 -21.20 1.52
CA LYS A 533 9.26 -22.64 1.72
C LYS A 533 10.38 -23.21 0.84
N ARG A 534 10.46 -22.76 -0.41
CA ARG A 534 11.54 -23.17 -1.34
C ARG A 534 12.91 -22.72 -0.83
N ILE A 535 13.05 -21.47 -0.39
CA ILE A 535 14.31 -20.97 0.20
C ILE A 535 14.66 -21.80 1.45
N ARG A 536 13.71 -22.03 2.35
CA ARG A 536 13.92 -22.83 3.57
C ARG A 536 14.45 -24.23 3.25
N ASN A 537 13.91 -24.90 2.23
CA ASN A 537 14.38 -26.21 1.80
C ASN A 537 15.80 -26.16 1.22
N LEU A 538 16.14 -25.10 0.46
CA LEU A 538 17.47 -24.94 -0.15
C LEU A 538 18.58 -24.70 0.87
N ILE A 539 18.25 -24.05 1.99
CA ILE A 539 19.20 -23.72 3.07
C ILE A 539 19.18 -24.73 4.23
N GLN A 540 18.36 -25.77 4.16
CA GLN A 540 18.24 -26.75 5.24
C GLN A 540 19.59 -27.43 5.51
N GLY A 541 20.07 -27.33 6.76
CA GLY A 541 21.36 -27.90 7.18
C GLY A 541 22.59 -27.13 6.69
N LYS A 542 22.42 -25.98 6.04
CA LYS A 542 23.51 -25.12 5.56
C LYS A 542 23.65 -23.88 6.44
N GLN A 543 24.88 -23.35 6.54
CA GLN A 543 25.09 -22.02 7.10
C GLN A 543 24.57 -20.98 6.10
N ALA A 544 23.62 -20.14 6.50
CA ALA A 544 23.02 -19.15 5.61
C ALA A 544 22.74 -17.83 6.33
N TYR A 545 22.85 -16.72 5.61
CA TYR A 545 22.47 -15.39 6.09
C TYR A 545 21.93 -14.52 4.95
N ILE A 546 21.15 -13.49 5.33
CA ILE A 546 20.55 -12.56 4.37
C ILE A 546 21.44 -11.33 4.18
N VAL A 547 21.60 -10.91 2.93
CA VAL A 547 22.15 -9.60 2.57
C VAL A 547 21.03 -8.77 1.93
N GLY A 548 20.56 -7.78 2.69
CA GLY A 548 19.45 -6.90 2.30
C GLY A 548 19.86 -5.81 1.30
N GLY A 549 18.93 -4.91 1.01
CA GLY A 549 19.21 -3.60 0.39
C GLY A 549 19.13 -2.52 1.46
N VAL A 550 18.07 -1.72 1.42
CA VAL A 550 17.71 -0.77 2.49
C VAL A 550 16.99 -1.52 3.60
N ALA A 551 17.48 -1.43 4.84
CA ALA A 551 16.90 -2.14 5.98
C ALA A 551 15.43 -1.75 6.23
N HIS A 552 14.57 -2.75 6.37
CA HIS A 552 13.13 -2.60 6.54
C HIS A 552 12.58 -3.62 7.55
N VAL A 553 11.45 -3.29 8.18
CA VAL A 553 10.81 -4.17 9.19
C VAL A 553 10.38 -5.52 8.62
N ASP A 554 10.10 -5.59 7.32
CA ASP A 554 9.76 -6.85 6.66
C ASP A 554 10.98 -7.74 6.38
N ASP A 555 12.20 -7.20 6.38
CA ASP A 555 13.42 -8.03 6.35
C ASP A 555 13.51 -8.88 7.62
N LEU A 556 13.20 -8.29 8.77
CA LEU A 556 13.15 -9.02 10.04
C LEU A 556 12.10 -10.13 10.00
N ALA A 557 10.95 -9.86 9.39
CA ALA A 557 9.88 -10.85 9.28
C ALA A 557 10.27 -12.02 8.37
N VAL A 558 10.92 -11.75 7.23
CA VAL A 558 11.44 -12.78 6.32
C VAL A 558 12.54 -13.59 7.00
N ALA A 559 13.50 -12.93 7.65
CA ALA A 559 14.60 -13.58 8.34
C ALA A 559 14.12 -14.47 9.49
N ASP A 560 13.09 -14.04 10.22
CA ASP A 560 12.49 -14.82 11.29
C ASP A 560 11.74 -16.04 10.77
N GLU A 561 11.05 -15.91 9.64
CA GLU A 561 10.42 -17.05 8.96
C GLU A 561 11.46 -18.03 8.41
N LEU A 562 12.61 -17.57 7.91
CA LEU A 562 13.68 -18.43 7.40
C LEU A 562 14.61 -18.98 8.49
N GLY A 563 14.61 -18.39 9.69
CA GLY A 563 15.47 -18.79 10.80
C GLY A 563 16.95 -18.40 10.62
N VAL A 564 17.25 -17.35 9.86
CA VAL A 564 18.63 -16.93 9.52
C VAL A 564 18.95 -15.51 10.01
N PRO A 565 20.22 -15.17 10.27
CA PRO A 565 20.63 -13.81 10.57
C PRO A 565 20.60 -12.91 9.31
N ILE A 566 20.60 -11.60 9.53
CA ILE A 566 20.70 -10.57 8.48
C ILE A 566 22.00 -9.80 8.69
N LEU A 567 22.76 -9.62 7.62
CA LEU A 567 23.92 -8.73 7.59
C LEU A 567 23.45 -7.30 7.24
N ALA A 568 22.83 -6.63 8.21
CA ALA A 568 22.30 -5.27 8.09
C ALA A 568 22.12 -4.66 9.49
N PRO A 569 22.05 -3.32 9.62
CA PRO A 569 21.68 -2.69 10.89
C PRO A 569 20.21 -2.97 11.24
N GLU A 570 19.84 -2.73 12.51
CA GLU A 570 18.43 -2.70 12.88
C GLU A 570 17.69 -1.61 12.07
N PRO A 571 16.45 -1.87 11.59
CA PRO A 571 15.71 -0.89 10.78
C PRO A 571 15.56 0.49 11.44
N ALA A 572 15.41 0.55 12.77
CA ALA A 572 15.30 1.81 13.50
C ALA A 572 16.62 2.60 13.53
N VAL A 573 17.77 1.91 13.60
CA VAL A 573 19.10 2.52 13.49
C VAL A 573 19.30 3.04 12.07
N SER A 574 18.94 2.22 11.07
CA SER A 574 18.99 2.63 9.67
C SER A 574 18.14 3.88 9.41
N GLU A 575 16.91 3.95 9.93
CA GLU A 575 16.00 5.09 9.73
C GLU A 575 16.56 6.41 10.26
N ILE A 576 17.41 6.36 11.29
CA ILE A 576 18.05 7.56 11.86
C ILE A 576 19.29 7.94 11.02
N TYR A 577 20.18 6.98 10.77
CA TYR A 577 21.50 7.26 10.20
C TYR A 577 21.55 7.22 8.67
N SER A 578 20.53 6.70 7.99
CA SER A 578 20.38 6.83 6.54
C SER A 578 19.84 8.19 6.10
N THR A 579 19.57 9.10 7.05
CA THR A 579 19.19 10.47 6.72
C THR A 579 20.42 11.33 6.48
N LYS A 580 20.30 12.42 5.70
CA LYS A 580 21.41 13.37 5.47
C LYS A 580 21.95 13.94 6.78
N SER A 581 21.04 14.35 7.68
CA SER A 581 21.41 14.80 9.03
C SER A 581 22.06 13.68 9.86
N GLY A 582 21.59 12.44 9.74
CA GLY A 582 22.15 11.27 10.40
C GLY A 582 23.57 10.95 9.95
N GLY A 583 23.81 10.90 8.64
CA GLY A 583 25.13 10.72 8.05
C GLY A 583 26.12 11.81 8.48
N ARG A 584 25.67 13.07 8.54
CA ARG A 584 26.50 14.19 9.03
C ARG A 584 26.94 14.00 10.49
N ARG A 585 26.13 13.39 11.36
CA ARG A 585 26.54 13.06 12.74
C ARG A 585 27.62 11.99 12.77
N ILE A 586 27.55 10.99 11.88
CA ILE A 586 28.60 9.98 11.73
C ILE A 586 29.91 10.65 11.29
N PHE A 587 29.86 11.55 10.32
CA PHE A 587 31.04 12.26 9.85
C PHE A 587 31.65 13.16 10.92
N ALA A 588 30.82 13.86 11.70
CA ALA A 588 31.29 14.63 12.85
C ALA A 588 31.99 13.72 13.89
N GLY A 589 31.42 12.56 14.21
CA GLY A 589 32.03 11.58 15.12
C GLY A 589 33.29 10.90 14.55
N ALA A 590 33.43 10.85 13.22
CA ALA A 590 34.62 10.35 12.53
C ALA A 590 35.72 11.41 12.35
N GLU A 591 35.46 12.66 12.77
CA GLU A 591 36.37 13.82 12.64
C GLU A 591 36.86 14.03 11.19
N VAL A 592 36.02 13.71 10.20
CA VAL A 592 36.31 13.95 8.77
C VAL A 592 35.86 15.34 8.36
N ASP A 593 36.57 15.91 7.39
CA ASP A 593 36.14 17.17 6.79
C ASP A 593 34.79 16.99 6.10
N VAL A 594 33.87 17.90 6.39
CA VAL A 594 32.51 17.92 5.82
C VAL A 594 32.23 19.31 5.25
N PRO A 595 31.26 19.43 4.31
CA PRO A 595 30.81 20.73 3.86
C PRO A 595 30.33 21.60 5.04
N PRO A 596 30.65 22.90 5.08
CA PRO A 596 30.14 23.79 6.12
C PRO A 596 28.62 23.96 5.99
N GLY A 597 27.91 24.00 7.12
CA GLY A 597 26.43 24.02 7.13
C GLY A 597 25.78 24.62 8.39
N GLN A 598 26.52 24.78 9.48
CA GLN A 598 26.11 25.51 10.68
C GLN A 598 27.36 26.10 11.36
N GLY A 599 27.38 27.41 11.64
CA GLY A 599 28.40 28.06 12.48
C GLY A 599 29.55 28.80 11.78
N ASP A 600 29.90 28.49 10.53
CA ASP A 600 31.05 29.12 9.84
C ASP A 600 30.73 29.46 8.37
N ILE A 601 30.02 30.57 8.12
CA ILE A 601 29.69 31.08 6.78
C ILE A 601 30.64 32.22 6.40
N TYR A 602 31.95 31.97 6.36
CA TYR A 602 32.94 33.02 6.10
C TYR A 602 33.89 32.71 4.94
N SER A 603 33.42 32.01 3.92
CA SER A 603 34.23 31.77 2.72
C SER A 603 33.46 32.08 1.44
N LEU A 604 33.80 33.23 0.88
CA LEU A 604 33.85 33.64 -0.53
C LEU A 604 33.15 32.73 -1.57
N ASN A 605 32.12 33.29 -2.22
CA ASN A 605 31.47 32.89 -3.48
C ASN A 605 30.92 31.47 -3.53
N GLN A 606 29.99 31.14 -2.62
CA GLN A 606 29.49 29.77 -2.49
C GLN A 606 28.06 29.60 -3.02
N ARG A 607 27.83 28.45 -3.65
CA ARG A 607 26.49 27.91 -3.92
C ARG A 607 26.04 27.15 -2.68
N TRP A 608 24.80 27.32 -2.24
CA TRP A 608 24.23 26.54 -1.13
C TRP A 608 23.42 25.38 -1.67
N LEU A 609 23.58 24.21 -1.05
CA LEU A 609 22.79 23.01 -1.30
C LEU A 609 21.84 22.75 -0.14
N PHE A 610 20.57 22.51 -0.46
CA PHE A 610 19.54 22.06 0.46
C PHE A 610 19.27 20.59 0.14
N LYS A 611 19.54 19.67 1.08
CA LYS A 611 19.34 18.23 0.89
C LYS A 611 18.29 17.72 1.88
N MET A 612 17.17 17.18 1.39
CA MET A 612 16.13 16.60 2.25
C MET A 612 16.62 15.32 2.93
N ASP A 613 16.27 15.15 4.20
CA ASP A 613 16.77 14.02 5.01
C ASP A 613 16.40 12.65 4.46
N SER A 614 15.19 12.48 3.93
CA SER A 614 14.70 11.15 3.55
C SER A 614 14.85 10.82 2.05
N GLU A 615 15.39 11.74 1.24
CA GLU A 615 15.54 11.54 -0.20
C GLU A 615 16.92 11.02 -0.60
N HIS A 616 16.98 10.33 -1.73
CA HIS A 616 18.18 9.65 -2.25
C HIS A 616 18.40 10.01 -3.73
N GLY A 617 19.63 9.82 -4.23
CA GLY A 617 19.97 9.97 -5.66
C GLY A 617 19.70 11.37 -6.23
N GLY A 618 19.99 12.41 -5.45
CA GLY A 618 19.84 13.82 -5.85
C GLY A 618 18.39 14.33 -5.99
N ARG A 619 17.36 13.51 -5.73
CA ARG A 619 15.94 13.89 -5.90
C ARG A 619 15.46 14.97 -4.93
N GLY A 620 16.01 14.98 -3.73
CA GLY A 620 15.68 15.93 -2.66
C GLY A 620 16.69 17.05 -2.53
N THR A 621 17.44 17.37 -3.60
CA THR A 621 18.44 18.44 -3.58
C THR A 621 17.92 19.68 -4.28
N ALA A 622 18.15 20.85 -3.69
CA ALA A 622 17.99 22.15 -4.33
C ALA A 622 19.28 22.96 -4.17
N SER A 623 19.55 23.84 -5.11
CA SER A 623 20.72 24.72 -5.05
C SER A 623 20.31 26.19 -5.14
N CYS A 624 21.09 27.06 -4.50
CA CYS A 624 20.90 28.51 -4.59
C CYS A 624 22.25 29.23 -4.59
N ASP A 625 22.51 30.06 -5.60
CA ASP A 625 23.78 30.78 -5.76
C ASP A 625 23.77 32.10 -4.97
N VAL A 626 24.80 32.33 -4.15
CA VAL A 626 24.94 33.54 -3.30
C VAL A 626 25.23 34.79 -4.12
N CYS A 627 25.66 34.67 -5.38
CA CYS A 627 25.96 35.80 -6.25
C CYS A 627 24.77 36.74 -6.48
N HIS A 628 23.55 36.24 -6.26
CA HIS A 628 22.30 37.00 -6.39
C HIS A 628 21.90 37.76 -5.13
N LEU A 629 22.64 37.62 -4.03
CA LEU A 629 22.33 38.25 -2.76
C LEU A 629 23.05 39.60 -2.66
N SER A 630 22.29 40.69 -2.61
CA SER A 630 22.81 42.06 -2.76
C SER A 630 23.62 42.51 -1.55
N CYS A 631 23.23 42.12 -0.33
CA CYS A 631 24.01 42.45 0.87
C CYS A 631 25.37 41.73 0.92
N TYR A 632 25.52 40.58 0.26
CA TYR A 632 26.77 39.82 0.22
C TYR A 632 27.91 40.60 -0.43
N LYS A 633 27.67 41.35 -1.52
CA LYS A 633 28.69 42.20 -2.16
C LYS A 633 29.22 43.28 -1.22
N ARG A 634 28.36 43.84 -0.38
CA ARG A 634 28.73 44.88 0.60
C ARG A 634 29.48 44.30 1.79
N VAL A 635 29.05 43.15 2.31
CA VAL A 635 29.74 42.43 3.38
C VAL A 635 31.12 41.97 2.92
N LEU A 636 31.26 41.54 1.67
CA LEU A 636 32.55 41.21 1.10
C LEU A 636 33.48 42.42 1.07
N GLN A 637 32.99 43.58 0.64
CA GLN A 637 33.74 44.84 0.66
C GLN A 637 34.14 45.27 2.08
N GLU A 638 33.27 45.08 3.08
CA GLU A 638 33.58 45.35 4.49
C GLU A 638 34.61 44.35 5.05
N SER A 639 34.51 43.07 4.70
CA SER A 639 35.50 42.05 5.11
C SER A 639 36.89 42.32 4.52
N HIS A 640 36.96 42.80 3.27
CA HIS A 640 38.20 43.23 2.63
C HIS A 640 38.81 44.48 3.28
N ARG A 641 38.00 45.34 3.93
CA ARG A 641 38.48 46.54 4.63
C ARG A 641 39.14 46.24 5.97
N TYR A 642 38.71 45.19 6.68
CA TYR A 642 39.19 44.87 8.03
C TYR A 642 40.12 43.64 8.10
N GLY A 643 40.31 42.93 6.99
CA GLY A 643 41.18 41.75 6.89
C GLY A 643 40.50 40.44 7.35
N PRO A 644 41.02 39.26 6.91
CA PRO A 644 40.38 37.96 7.14
C PRO A 644 40.30 37.54 8.62
N GLU A 645 41.16 38.07 9.49
CA GLU A 645 41.11 37.77 10.94
C GLU A 645 40.04 38.59 11.68
N SER A 646 39.67 39.79 11.18
CA SER A 646 38.67 40.68 11.78
C SER A 646 37.22 40.39 11.33
N GLY A 647 37.02 39.54 10.31
CA GLY A 647 35.68 39.10 9.89
C GLY A 647 34.97 38.18 10.93
N ARG A 648 35.70 37.75 11.96
CA ARG A 648 35.19 36.89 13.05
C ARG A 648 34.61 37.65 14.25
N THR A 649 34.67 38.98 14.25
CA THR A 649 34.23 39.77 15.41
C THR A 649 32.70 39.87 15.49
N GLU A 650 32.11 39.41 16.61
CA GLU A 650 30.66 39.25 16.86
C GLU A 650 29.81 40.49 16.50
N TRP A 651 30.36 41.68 16.62
CA TRP A 651 29.70 42.97 16.40
C TRP A 651 29.50 43.30 14.91
N ILE A 652 30.39 42.82 14.03
CA ILE A 652 30.17 42.88 12.58
C ILE A 652 29.04 41.93 12.20
N GLN A 653 29.00 40.74 12.81
CA GLN A 653 27.96 39.73 12.57
C GLN A 653 26.58 40.21 13.03
N GLU A 654 26.46 40.79 14.23
CA GLU A 654 25.21 41.35 14.75
C GLU A 654 24.66 42.50 13.88
N SER A 655 25.53 43.30 13.25
CA SER A 655 25.11 44.38 12.35
C SER A 655 24.65 43.93 10.96
N VAL A 656 25.15 42.77 10.52
CA VAL A 656 24.98 42.22 9.17
C VAL A 656 23.87 41.17 9.11
N LEU A 657 23.69 40.39 10.18
CA LEU A 657 22.70 39.32 10.27
C LEU A 657 21.25 39.78 10.03
N PRO A 658 20.76 40.90 10.58
CA PRO A 658 19.40 41.37 10.31
C PRO A 658 19.15 41.62 8.81
N ARG A 659 20.16 42.11 8.09
CA ARG A 659 20.05 42.38 6.64
C ARG A 659 19.95 41.10 5.82
N TYR A 660 20.71 40.07 6.21
CA TYR A 660 20.56 38.75 5.62
C TYR A 660 19.17 38.18 5.88
N LEU A 661 18.67 38.28 7.12
CA LEU A 661 17.34 37.77 7.49
C LEU A 661 16.21 38.45 6.71
N ASP A 662 16.36 39.74 6.39
CA ASP A 662 15.39 40.48 5.56
C ASP A 662 15.45 40.06 4.07
N GLU A 663 16.64 39.80 3.52
CA GLU A 663 16.84 39.51 2.09
C GLU A 663 16.68 38.02 1.73
N ILE A 664 17.05 37.10 2.63
CA ILE A 664 17.06 35.64 2.38
C ILE A 664 15.71 35.10 1.88
N PRO A 665 14.54 35.46 2.47
CA PRO A 665 13.26 34.91 2.01
C PRO A 665 12.97 35.24 0.55
N GLU A 666 13.23 36.49 0.13
CA GLU A 666 13.03 36.93 -1.24
C GLU A 666 14.08 36.31 -2.17
N TRP A 667 15.35 36.25 -1.75
CA TRP A 667 16.42 35.60 -2.51
C TRP A 667 16.11 34.12 -2.77
N LEU A 668 15.77 33.35 -1.73
CA LEU A 668 15.41 31.93 -1.89
C LEU A 668 14.19 31.78 -2.80
N SER A 669 13.16 32.61 -2.63
CA SER A 669 11.95 32.53 -3.45
C SER A 669 12.21 32.72 -4.96
N ARG A 670 13.21 33.52 -5.32
CA ARG A 670 13.54 33.89 -6.70
C ARG A 670 14.63 33.02 -7.31
N TYR A 671 15.64 32.62 -6.53
CA TYR A 671 16.88 32.04 -7.04
C TYR A 671 17.12 30.59 -6.62
N ALA A 672 16.43 30.07 -5.59
CA ALA A 672 16.59 28.67 -5.22
C ALA A 672 15.84 27.77 -6.21
N GLN A 673 16.53 26.73 -6.70
CA GLN A 673 15.97 25.82 -7.69
C GLN A 673 16.15 24.37 -7.27
N PRO A 674 15.07 23.55 -7.26
CA PRO A 674 15.19 22.10 -7.13
C PRO A 674 16.00 21.54 -8.29
N VAL A 675 16.96 20.67 -7.97
CA VAL A 675 17.84 20.04 -8.96
C VAL A 675 17.04 19.13 -9.88
N LYS A 676 16.14 18.31 -9.32
CA LYS A 676 15.23 17.45 -10.08
C LYS A 676 13.82 18.03 -10.09
N THR A 677 13.54 18.82 -11.11
CA THR A 677 12.22 19.45 -11.33
C THR A 677 11.10 18.44 -11.57
N SER A 678 11.43 17.21 -11.98
CA SER A 678 10.48 16.08 -12.12
C SER A 678 9.89 15.62 -10.78
N CYS A 679 10.62 15.80 -9.67
CA CYS A 679 10.17 15.45 -8.32
C CYS A 679 9.50 16.64 -7.63
N TYR A 680 10.12 17.82 -7.76
CA TYR A 680 9.63 19.06 -7.18
C TYR A 680 9.63 20.16 -8.25
N SER A 681 8.45 20.50 -8.75
CA SER A 681 8.31 21.44 -9.87
C SER A 681 8.72 22.87 -9.54
N THR A 682 8.67 23.27 -8.27
CA THR A 682 8.96 24.64 -7.81
C THR A 682 9.66 24.62 -6.45
N TRP A 683 10.38 25.71 -6.14
CA TRP A 683 10.97 25.94 -4.82
C TRP A 683 9.94 25.87 -3.69
N ALA A 684 8.73 26.43 -3.88
CA ALA A 684 7.69 26.40 -2.86
C ALA A 684 7.29 24.96 -2.47
N CYS A 685 7.11 24.09 -3.47
CA CYS A 685 6.80 22.67 -3.26
C CYS A 685 7.95 21.92 -2.56
N PHE A 686 9.18 22.22 -2.98
CA PHE A 686 10.38 21.69 -2.33
C PHE A 686 10.48 22.13 -0.87
N LEU A 687 10.32 23.42 -0.59
CA LEU A 687 10.46 24.01 0.74
C LEU A 687 9.36 23.52 1.70
N GLU A 688 8.10 23.42 1.26
CA GLU A 688 7.01 22.85 2.07
C GLU A 688 7.36 21.41 2.52
N THR A 689 7.96 20.64 1.63
CA THR A 689 8.37 19.26 1.91
C THR A 689 9.61 19.21 2.80
N PHE A 690 10.62 20.05 2.52
CA PHE A 690 11.84 20.19 3.30
C PHE A 690 11.53 20.56 4.76
N LEU A 691 10.64 21.53 4.99
CA LEU A 691 10.22 21.95 6.34
C LEU A 691 9.44 20.86 7.10
N ARG A 692 8.73 19.98 6.38
CA ARG A 692 8.01 18.85 7.00
C ARG A 692 8.93 17.68 7.36
N GLN A 693 9.97 17.46 6.58
CA GLN A 693 10.82 16.27 6.68
C GLN A 693 12.15 16.52 7.39
N GLY A 694 12.61 17.76 7.42
CA GLY A 694 13.99 18.09 7.80
C GLY A 694 14.96 17.87 6.63
N GLY A 695 16.18 18.31 6.84
CA GLY A 695 17.26 18.23 5.88
C GLY A 695 18.47 19.03 6.32
N VAL A 696 19.53 18.96 5.52
CA VAL A 696 20.78 19.70 5.74
C VAL A 696 20.92 20.82 4.73
N VAL A 697 21.54 21.91 5.16
CA VAL A 697 21.95 23.03 4.31
C VAL A 697 23.46 23.09 4.35
N GLU A 698 24.09 22.97 3.19
CA GLU A 698 25.53 22.76 3.08
C GLU A 698 26.11 23.60 1.96
N ALA A 699 27.34 24.09 2.12
CA ALA A 699 28.01 24.79 1.04
C ALA A 699 28.47 23.81 -0.04
N TYR A 700 28.32 24.22 -1.28
CA TYR A 700 28.98 23.59 -2.42
C TYR A 700 30.49 23.92 -2.38
N PRO A 701 31.37 23.00 -2.80
CA PRO A 701 32.80 23.29 -2.87
C PRO A 701 33.11 24.58 -3.65
N PRO A 702 34.00 25.45 -3.15
CA PRO A 702 34.35 26.73 -3.80
C PRO A 702 35.34 26.51 -4.96
N SER A 703 35.01 25.63 -5.89
CA SER A 703 35.84 25.31 -7.06
C SER A 703 34.96 24.97 -8.25
N ASP A 704 35.41 25.35 -9.44
CA ASP A 704 34.76 24.95 -10.69
C ASP A 704 35.10 23.50 -11.06
N CYS A 705 36.19 22.95 -10.51
CA CYS A 705 36.64 21.58 -10.73
C CYS A 705 36.40 20.74 -9.47
N VAL A 706 35.21 20.15 -9.38
CA VAL A 706 34.84 19.22 -8.29
C VAL A 706 34.71 17.82 -8.86
N THR A 707 35.34 16.85 -8.20
CA THR A 707 35.16 15.43 -8.53
C THR A 707 34.52 14.71 -7.35
N CYS A 708 33.39 14.07 -7.59
CA CYS A 708 32.72 13.24 -6.59
C CYS A 708 33.25 11.81 -6.67
N LEU A 709 33.30 11.10 -5.55
CA LEU A 709 33.75 9.71 -5.46
C LEU A 709 32.76 8.90 -4.63
N THR A 710 32.61 7.63 -4.97
CA THR A 710 31.90 6.64 -4.14
C THR A 710 32.88 5.59 -3.65
N VAL A 711 32.80 5.24 -2.38
CA VAL A 711 33.54 4.14 -1.77
C VAL A 711 32.59 3.22 -1.02
N ASP A 712 32.57 1.94 -1.37
CA ASP A 712 31.77 0.95 -0.63
C ASP A 712 32.60 0.23 0.44
N LEU A 713 32.02 0.10 1.62
CA LEU A 713 32.59 -0.52 2.80
C LEU A 713 31.73 -1.70 3.25
N LEU A 714 32.39 -2.72 3.78
CA LEU A 714 31.78 -3.77 4.58
C LEU A 714 32.18 -3.58 6.04
N LEU A 715 31.18 -3.26 6.86
CA LEU A 715 31.25 -3.25 8.31
C LEU A 715 30.93 -4.66 8.80
N LYS A 716 31.97 -5.42 9.14
CA LYS A 716 31.84 -6.82 9.54
C LYS A 716 31.13 -6.92 10.88
N PRO A 717 30.26 -7.93 11.09
CA PRO A 717 29.62 -8.21 12.38
C PRO A 717 30.61 -8.33 13.54
N GLY A 718 31.81 -8.86 13.28
CA GLY A 718 32.90 -8.95 14.27
C GLY A 718 33.65 -7.64 14.55
N GLY A 719 33.19 -6.49 14.06
CA GLY A 719 33.77 -5.17 14.36
C GLY A 719 34.92 -4.70 13.46
N GLY A 720 35.14 -5.35 12.31
CA GLY A 720 36.17 -4.94 11.35
C GLY A 720 35.61 -4.14 10.16
N VAL A 721 36.34 -3.16 9.65
CA VAL A 721 35.99 -2.40 8.44
C VAL A 721 36.79 -2.93 7.25
N THR A 722 36.19 -3.01 6.07
CA THR A 722 36.87 -3.43 4.84
C THR A 722 36.34 -2.64 3.65
N MET A 723 37.23 -1.99 2.90
CA MET A 723 36.87 -1.37 1.62
C MET A 723 36.63 -2.45 0.55
N LEU A 724 35.60 -2.27 -0.27
CA LEU A 724 35.18 -3.23 -1.30
C LEU A 724 35.29 -2.67 -2.73
N SER A 725 35.07 -1.38 -2.90
CA SER A 725 35.12 -0.67 -4.18
C SER A 725 35.53 0.79 -3.94
N CYS A 726 36.03 1.44 -4.99
CA CYS A 726 36.23 2.89 -4.99
C CYS A 726 36.18 3.39 -6.44
N GLY A 727 35.47 4.48 -6.70
CA GLY A 727 35.35 5.03 -8.03
C GLY A 727 35.03 6.52 -8.09
N ASP A 728 35.56 7.21 -9.11
CA ASP A 728 35.20 8.60 -9.38
C ASP A 728 33.83 8.63 -10.08
N GLN A 729 32.86 9.34 -9.52
CA GLN A 729 31.50 9.41 -10.05
C GLN A 729 31.46 10.14 -11.40
N LEU A 730 30.71 9.58 -12.34
CA LEU A 730 30.35 10.22 -13.60
C LEU A 730 28.90 10.69 -13.54
N HIS A 731 28.70 11.96 -13.85
CA HIS A 731 27.43 12.62 -13.66
C HIS A 731 26.55 12.60 -14.91
N GLY A 732 25.25 12.76 -14.68
CA GLY A 732 24.25 12.87 -15.75
C GLY A 732 24.01 14.29 -16.23
N SER A 733 22.74 14.62 -16.44
CA SER A 733 22.31 15.99 -16.76
C SER A 733 22.53 16.97 -15.60
N CYS A 734 22.82 16.49 -14.40
CA CYS A 734 23.17 17.28 -13.24
C CYS A 734 24.43 16.73 -12.55
N GLN A 735 25.34 17.63 -12.15
CA GLN A 735 26.55 17.36 -11.38
C GLN A 735 26.33 16.71 -9.99
N LEU A 736 25.07 16.54 -9.57
CA LEU A 736 24.71 15.97 -8.26
C LEU A 736 24.01 14.61 -8.40
N GLU A 737 23.93 14.06 -9.60
CA GLU A 737 23.39 12.73 -9.88
C GLU A 737 24.46 11.85 -10.54
N ALA A 738 24.96 10.86 -9.79
CA ALA A 738 25.87 9.85 -10.31
C ALA A 738 25.11 8.82 -11.16
N ILE A 739 25.51 8.66 -12.42
CA ILE A 739 24.96 7.66 -13.35
C ILE A 739 25.97 6.52 -13.59
N GLY A 740 27.25 6.81 -13.39
CA GLY A 740 28.35 5.88 -13.56
C GLY A 740 29.54 6.23 -12.68
N SER A 741 30.64 5.53 -12.89
CA SER A 741 31.90 5.75 -12.18
C SER A 741 33.10 5.14 -12.90
N THR A 742 34.29 5.67 -12.68
CA THR A 742 35.55 5.01 -13.01
C THR A 742 35.94 4.03 -11.91
N VAL A 743 36.63 2.94 -12.21
CA VAL A 743 37.14 1.99 -11.20
C VAL A 743 38.55 1.52 -11.59
N PRO A 744 39.54 1.61 -10.68
CA PRO A 744 39.48 2.30 -9.39
C PRO A 744 39.43 3.83 -9.57
N GLN A 745 39.14 4.54 -8.49
CA GLN A 745 39.26 6.00 -8.46
C GLN A 745 40.70 6.47 -8.66
N THR A 746 40.88 7.62 -9.29
CA THR A 746 42.20 8.23 -9.56
C THR A 746 42.33 9.66 -9.02
N SER A 747 41.26 10.21 -8.43
CA SER A 747 41.24 11.63 -8.04
C SER A 747 41.89 11.89 -6.68
N VAL A 748 41.88 10.93 -5.75
CA VAL A 748 42.38 11.11 -4.37
C VAL A 748 43.52 10.12 -4.09
N GLN A 749 44.51 10.56 -3.31
CA GLN A 749 45.60 9.67 -2.88
C GLN A 749 45.06 8.47 -2.08
N PRO A 750 45.48 7.22 -2.39
CA PRO A 750 44.90 6.03 -1.76
C PRO A 750 45.00 5.99 -0.23
N GLN A 751 46.11 6.47 0.34
CA GLN A 751 46.32 6.49 1.80
C GLN A 751 45.34 7.44 2.50
N THR A 752 45.11 8.63 1.94
CA THR A 752 44.15 9.61 2.46
C THR A 752 42.73 9.05 2.41
N LEU A 753 42.37 8.46 1.27
CA LEU A 753 41.06 7.83 1.07
C LEU A 753 40.82 6.70 2.09
N GLN A 754 41.80 5.81 2.24
CA GLN A 754 41.73 4.70 3.20
C GLN A 754 41.57 5.22 4.63
N SER A 755 42.34 6.24 5.03
CA SER A 755 42.23 6.85 6.36
C SER A 755 40.82 7.38 6.64
N ILE A 756 40.26 8.18 5.72
CA ILE A 756 38.90 8.72 5.84
C ILE A 756 37.87 7.59 5.98
N CYS A 757 37.91 6.62 5.06
CA CYS A 757 36.95 5.53 5.03
C CYS A 757 37.03 4.62 6.27
N MET A 758 38.22 4.36 6.79
CA MET A 758 38.39 3.55 8.01
C MET A 758 37.82 4.27 9.23
N ARG A 759 38.03 5.59 9.37
CA ARG A 759 37.43 6.36 10.48
C ARG A 759 35.91 6.44 10.39
N VAL A 760 35.37 6.68 9.19
CA VAL A 760 33.91 6.67 8.96
C VAL A 760 33.32 5.31 9.28
N GLY A 761 33.93 4.22 8.80
CA GLY A 761 33.48 2.86 9.09
C GLY A 761 33.53 2.53 10.59
N GLN A 762 34.56 3.01 11.30
CA GLN A 762 34.66 2.83 12.74
C GLN A 762 33.58 3.61 13.51
N ALA A 763 33.29 4.85 13.10
CA ALA A 763 32.20 5.64 13.67
C ALA A 763 30.83 4.96 13.42
N CYS A 764 30.60 4.39 12.24
CA CYS A 764 29.41 3.60 11.97
C CYS A 764 29.26 2.40 12.94
N LEU A 765 30.35 1.65 13.18
CA LEU A 765 30.35 0.52 14.10
C LEU A 765 30.03 0.93 15.55
N GLN A 766 30.54 2.09 16.01
CA GLN A 766 30.20 2.65 17.34
C GLN A 766 28.70 2.93 17.50
N HIS A 767 28.00 3.19 16.39
CA HIS A 767 26.55 3.39 16.35
C HIS A 767 25.76 2.13 15.99
N LEU A 768 26.35 0.93 16.14
CA LEU A 768 25.73 -0.37 15.87
C LEU A 768 25.31 -0.57 14.40
N ILE A 769 25.97 0.11 13.48
CA ILE A 769 25.75 -0.05 12.04
C ILE A 769 26.67 -1.18 11.53
N VAL A 770 26.07 -2.23 10.98
CA VAL A 770 26.74 -3.44 10.48
C VAL A 770 26.23 -3.77 9.08
N GLY A 771 27.09 -4.28 8.21
CA GLY A 771 26.75 -4.62 6.82
C GLY A 771 27.39 -3.66 5.83
N TYR A 772 26.72 -3.45 4.70
CA TYR A 772 27.24 -2.65 3.59
C TYR A 772 26.91 -1.18 3.76
N VAL A 773 27.89 -0.32 3.49
CA VAL A 773 27.77 1.14 3.57
C VAL A 773 28.50 1.76 2.40
N SER A 774 27.88 2.75 1.75
CA SER A 774 28.49 3.55 0.69
C SER A 774 28.75 4.95 1.22
N VAL A 775 29.98 5.45 1.03
CA VAL A 775 30.40 6.80 1.42
C VAL A 775 30.67 7.60 0.15
N ASP A 776 29.97 8.72 0.00
CA ASP A 776 30.23 9.67 -1.07
C ASP A 776 31.12 10.81 -0.57
N LEU A 777 32.13 11.14 -1.36
CA LEU A 777 33.13 12.16 -1.09
C LEU A 777 33.17 13.16 -2.24
N ALA A 778 33.59 14.40 -1.96
CA ALA A 778 33.90 15.41 -2.98
C ALA A 778 35.32 15.90 -2.79
N THR A 779 36.14 15.83 -3.84
CA THR A 779 37.49 16.38 -3.88
C THR A 779 37.56 17.60 -4.78
N PHE A 780 38.33 18.60 -4.36
CA PHE A 780 38.57 19.83 -5.11
C PHE A 780 39.86 20.49 -4.63
N LEU A 781 40.40 21.41 -5.44
CA LEU A 781 41.52 22.26 -5.04
C LEU A 781 40.98 23.51 -4.35
N ASN A 782 41.48 23.80 -3.14
CA ASN A 782 41.14 25.02 -2.44
C ASN A 782 41.70 26.23 -3.21
N PRO A 783 40.88 27.19 -3.66
CA PRO A 783 41.35 28.33 -4.45
C PRO A 783 42.37 29.21 -3.71
N ASN A 784 42.34 29.21 -2.37
CA ASN A 784 43.23 30.05 -1.57
C ASN A 784 44.56 29.36 -1.23
N THR A 785 44.53 28.06 -0.92
CA THR A 785 45.74 27.32 -0.49
C THR A 785 46.35 26.45 -1.60
N MET A 786 45.64 26.24 -2.71
CA MET A 786 45.97 25.29 -3.78
C MET A 786 46.14 23.84 -3.31
N GLU A 787 45.73 23.53 -2.08
CA GLU A 787 45.75 22.19 -1.53
C GLU A 787 44.51 21.41 -1.93
N GLN A 788 44.68 20.11 -2.17
CA GLN A 788 43.56 19.19 -2.38
C GLN A 788 42.81 18.97 -1.07
N LYS A 789 41.52 19.28 -1.07
CA LYS A 789 40.59 18.98 0.04
C LYS A 789 39.63 17.87 -0.36
N VAL A 790 39.26 17.04 0.60
CA VAL A 790 38.29 15.95 0.44
C VAL A 790 37.22 16.09 1.50
N TRP A 791 35.97 16.28 1.09
CA TRP A 791 34.82 16.41 1.97
C TRP A 791 33.95 15.16 1.92
N ALA A 792 33.49 14.68 3.07
CA ALA A 792 32.44 13.67 3.13
C ALA A 792 31.06 14.32 2.94
N ILE A 793 30.34 13.92 1.89
CA ILE A 793 29.12 14.59 1.42
C ILE A 793 27.84 13.79 1.63
N ASP A 794 27.93 12.45 1.67
CA ASP A 794 26.77 11.57 1.80
C ASP A 794 27.13 10.17 2.33
N LEU A 795 26.18 9.54 3.02
CA LEU A 795 26.34 8.20 3.61
C LEU A 795 25.08 7.37 3.38
N ASP A 796 25.21 6.29 2.62
CA ASP A 796 24.10 5.36 2.34
C ASP A 796 24.33 4.02 3.03
N LEU A 797 23.42 3.62 3.91
CA LEU A 797 23.48 2.35 4.66
C LEU A 797 22.90 1.19 3.85
N THR A 798 23.46 0.96 2.67
CA THR A 798 22.97 -0.04 1.72
C THR A 798 24.12 -0.68 0.97
N TYR A 799 23.85 -1.84 0.39
CA TYR A 799 24.69 -2.37 -0.68
C TYR A 799 24.39 -1.56 -1.94
N SER A 800 25.38 -0.85 -2.47
CA SER A 800 25.19 0.10 -3.56
C SER A 800 25.15 -0.55 -4.96
N ASP A 801 24.66 0.21 -5.93
CA ASP A 801 24.69 -0.18 -7.34
C ASP A 801 26.12 -0.19 -7.89
N HIS A 802 26.99 0.70 -7.37
CA HIS A 802 28.41 0.73 -7.70
C HIS A 802 29.07 -0.60 -7.31
N LEU A 803 28.87 -1.05 -6.06
CA LEU A 803 29.39 -2.32 -5.58
C LEU A 803 28.93 -3.51 -6.41
N ALA A 804 27.63 -3.57 -6.74
CA ALA A 804 27.08 -4.68 -7.53
C ALA A 804 27.76 -4.80 -8.90
N MET A 805 27.96 -3.66 -9.58
CA MET A 805 28.65 -3.61 -10.86
C MET A 805 30.16 -3.88 -10.72
N THR A 806 30.78 -3.43 -9.62
CA THR A 806 32.17 -3.80 -9.31
C THR A 806 32.32 -5.30 -9.10
N GLN A 807 31.40 -6.00 -8.41
CA GLN A 807 31.48 -7.46 -8.28
C GLN A 807 31.45 -8.15 -9.65
N MET A 808 30.64 -7.64 -10.58
CA MET A 808 30.62 -8.14 -11.97
C MET A 808 31.94 -7.89 -12.70
N LEU A 809 32.51 -6.68 -12.59
CA LEU A 809 33.84 -6.35 -13.12
C LEU A 809 34.90 -7.32 -12.60
N LEU A 810 34.92 -7.58 -11.30
CA LEU A 810 35.93 -8.44 -10.70
C LEU A 810 35.73 -9.92 -11.04
N MET A 811 34.49 -10.39 -11.16
CA MET A 811 34.17 -11.73 -11.64
C MET A 811 34.68 -11.95 -13.08
N MET A 812 34.41 -11.00 -13.97
CA MET A 812 34.78 -11.13 -15.39
C MET A 812 36.28 -11.02 -15.64
N THR A 813 36.95 -10.16 -14.87
CA THR A 813 38.41 -10.00 -14.97
C THR A 813 39.18 -11.08 -14.21
N GLY A 814 38.60 -11.66 -13.15
CA GLY A 814 39.33 -12.44 -12.16
C GLY A 814 40.24 -11.57 -11.28
N GLY A 815 40.06 -10.24 -11.34
CA GLY A 815 40.93 -9.27 -10.69
C GLY A 815 40.56 -8.97 -9.24
N THR A 816 41.44 -8.22 -8.58
CA THR A 816 41.25 -7.70 -7.22
C THR A 816 41.59 -6.22 -7.16
N LEU A 817 40.90 -5.47 -6.30
CA LEU A 817 41.21 -4.05 -6.07
C LEU A 817 42.21 -3.93 -4.93
N ASN A 818 43.36 -3.35 -5.22
CA ASN A 818 44.36 -3.03 -4.22
C ASN A 818 44.21 -1.56 -3.80
N PHE A 819 43.61 -1.34 -2.63
CA PHE A 819 43.34 0.00 -2.11
C PHE A 819 44.58 0.74 -1.61
N HIS A 820 45.72 0.05 -1.43
CA HIS A 820 46.98 0.72 -1.05
C HIS A 820 47.66 1.35 -2.27
N THR A 821 47.62 0.65 -3.41
CA THR A 821 48.19 1.13 -4.69
C THR A 821 47.19 1.86 -5.55
N GLY A 822 45.89 1.80 -5.25
CA GLY A 822 44.83 2.39 -6.06
C GLY A 822 44.69 1.73 -7.43
N CYS A 823 44.97 0.42 -7.54
CA CYS A 823 45.01 -0.30 -8.81
C CYS A 823 44.03 -1.48 -8.83
N LEU A 824 43.40 -1.72 -9.99
CA LEU A 824 42.72 -2.98 -10.29
C LEU A 824 43.73 -3.96 -10.87
N GLU A 825 44.12 -4.93 -10.07
CA GLU A 825 45.12 -5.94 -10.40
C GLU A 825 44.44 -7.14 -11.05
N VAL A 826 44.73 -7.38 -12.33
CA VAL A 826 44.11 -8.45 -13.12
C VAL A 826 45.15 -9.51 -13.49
N PRO A 827 44.95 -10.78 -13.10
CA PRO A 827 45.82 -11.88 -13.53
C PRO A 827 45.60 -12.16 -15.02
N MET A 828 46.71 -12.23 -15.77
CA MET A 828 46.69 -12.55 -17.19
C MET A 828 47.02 -14.03 -17.41
N PRO A 829 46.36 -14.70 -18.37
CA PRO A 829 46.75 -16.03 -18.79
C PRO A 829 48.17 -16.02 -19.38
N TYR A 830 48.93 -17.09 -19.15
CA TYR A 830 50.26 -17.24 -19.73
C TYR A 830 50.19 -17.15 -21.25
N ARG A 831 51.07 -16.35 -21.86
CA ARG A 831 51.31 -16.45 -23.30
C ARG A 831 51.97 -17.80 -23.55
N GLU A 832 51.34 -18.66 -24.35
CA GLU A 832 51.97 -19.84 -24.93
C GLU A 832 53.23 -19.40 -25.68
N LYS A 833 54.37 -19.43 -25.01
CA LYS A 833 55.68 -19.47 -25.65
C LYS A 833 56.21 -20.86 -25.38
N GLY A 834 56.35 -21.65 -26.44
CA GLY A 834 56.91 -22.99 -26.40
C GLY A 834 58.30 -22.97 -25.77
N CYS A 835 58.37 -23.35 -24.51
CA CYS A 835 59.56 -23.86 -23.84
C CYS A 835 59.04 -24.65 -22.64
N GLU A 836 58.97 -25.96 -22.82
CA GLU A 836 58.83 -26.90 -21.73
C GLU A 836 59.98 -26.68 -20.74
N HIS A 837 59.67 -26.74 -19.45
CA HIS A 837 60.58 -26.60 -18.29
C HIS A 837 60.82 -25.20 -17.75
N GLN A 838 59.79 -24.57 -17.14
CA GLN A 838 60.00 -23.71 -15.96
C GLN A 838 58.87 -23.92 -14.93
N THR A 839 59.29 -24.15 -13.68
CA THR A 839 58.50 -24.23 -12.44
C THR A 839 57.38 -23.19 -12.37
N ALA A 840 56.22 -23.59 -11.82
CA ALA A 840 55.00 -22.81 -11.64
C ALA A 840 55.24 -21.38 -11.12
N ALA A 841 55.49 -20.43 -12.03
CA ALA A 841 55.49 -19.02 -11.72
C ALA A 841 54.04 -18.58 -11.40
N LYS A 842 53.87 -17.44 -10.73
CA LYS A 842 52.54 -16.81 -10.61
C LYS A 842 52.18 -16.12 -11.93
N PRO A 843 50.91 -16.18 -12.37
CA PRO A 843 50.48 -15.53 -13.60
C PRO A 843 50.79 -14.02 -13.55
N PRO A 844 51.22 -13.41 -14.67
CA PRO A 844 51.54 -11.99 -14.69
C PRO A 844 50.30 -11.16 -14.36
N VAL A 845 50.41 -10.30 -13.37
CA VAL A 845 49.34 -9.39 -12.94
C VAL A 845 49.55 -8.04 -13.61
N VAL A 846 48.52 -7.51 -14.26
CA VAL A 846 48.56 -6.20 -14.94
C VAL A 846 47.50 -5.27 -14.36
N PRO A 847 47.80 -3.95 -14.24
CA PRO A 847 46.79 -2.98 -13.86
C PRO A 847 45.77 -2.82 -14.99
N ARG A 848 44.51 -2.59 -14.60
CA ARG A 848 43.39 -2.29 -15.50
C ARG A 848 42.61 -1.10 -14.98
N TYR A 849 41.85 -0.49 -15.88
CA TYR A 849 40.88 0.54 -15.54
C TYR A 849 39.54 0.19 -16.16
N ALA A 850 38.47 0.51 -15.46
CA ALA A 850 37.12 0.30 -15.91
C ALA A 850 36.29 1.57 -15.81
N VAL A 851 35.29 1.69 -16.68
CA VAL A 851 34.23 2.68 -16.58
C VAL A 851 32.91 1.93 -16.50
N ILE A 852 32.14 2.21 -15.45
CA ILE A 852 30.87 1.58 -15.13
C ILE A 852 29.77 2.61 -15.36
N GLY A 853 28.73 2.26 -16.10
CA GLY A 853 27.44 2.96 -16.12
C GLY A 853 26.38 2.04 -15.55
N SER A 854 25.82 2.38 -14.39
CA SER A 854 24.84 1.51 -13.69
C SER A 854 23.40 1.82 -14.10
N HIS A 855 23.10 3.09 -14.41
CA HIS A 855 21.74 3.58 -14.69
C HIS A 855 21.58 4.09 -16.12
N LEU A 856 22.12 3.37 -17.11
CA LEU A 856 21.98 3.78 -18.51
C LEU A 856 20.53 3.61 -18.96
N PHE A 857 19.95 4.66 -19.52
CA PHE A 857 18.55 4.70 -19.95
C PHE A 857 18.43 5.18 -21.40
N HIS A 858 17.61 4.46 -22.17
CA HIS A 858 17.21 4.85 -23.50
C HIS A 858 15.84 4.26 -23.86
N SER A 859 14.86 5.11 -24.19
CA SER A 859 13.47 4.68 -24.45
C SER A 859 13.34 3.65 -25.58
N ASN A 860 14.13 3.81 -26.65
CA ASN A 860 14.07 2.94 -27.82
C ASN A 860 14.68 1.54 -27.59
N LEU A 861 15.41 1.30 -26.49
CA LEU A 861 15.89 -0.06 -26.18
C LEU A 861 14.72 -1.03 -25.96
N SER A 862 13.55 -0.53 -25.54
CA SER A 862 12.31 -1.32 -25.43
C SER A 862 11.90 -2.03 -26.72
N MET A 863 12.32 -1.52 -27.88
CA MET A 863 12.01 -2.09 -29.19
C MET A 863 12.90 -3.30 -29.54
N LEU A 864 14.03 -3.48 -28.85
CA LEU A 864 15.00 -4.55 -29.13
C LEU A 864 14.92 -5.64 -28.07
N TYR A 865 14.91 -6.90 -28.51
CA TYR A 865 15.16 -8.04 -27.61
C TYR A 865 16.64 -8.11 -27.25
N HIS A 866 16.97 -8.58 -26.04
CA HIS A 866 18.37 -8.58 -25.56
C HIS A 866 19.30 -9.38 -26.46
N ASN A 867 18.84 -10.51 -26.99
CA ASN A 867 19.60 -11.31 -27.94
C ASN A 867 19.96 -10.50 -29.21
N VAL A 868 19.00 -9.77 -29.78
CA VAL A 868 19.22 -8.90 -30.94
C VAL A 868 20.17 -7.76 -30.57
N PHE A 869 19.94 -7.10 -29.44
CA PHE A 869 20.80 -6.03 -28.94
C PHE A 869 22.27 -6.50 -28.78
N LEU A 870 22.49 -7.66 -28.16
CA LEU A 870 23.82 -8.24 -27.98
C LEU A 870 24.45 -8.67 -29.32
N MET A 871 23.66 -9.13 -30.30
CA MET A 871 24.14 -9.43 -31.65
C MET A 871 24.58 -8.16 -32.38
N VAL A 872 23.82 -7.07 -32.30
CA VAL A 872 24.19 -5.76 -32.87
C VAL A 872 25.48 -5.25 -32.24
N CYS A 873 25.61 -5.33 -30.91
CA CYS A 873 26.84 -4.97 -30.22
C CYS A 873 28.03 -5.80 -30.72
N LYS A 874 27.86 -7.12 -30.82
CA LYS A 874 28.91 -8.03 -31.31
C LYS A 874 29.32 -7.71 -32.75
N ALA A 875 28.38 -7.35 -33.63
CA ALA A 875 28.66 -6.96 -35.01
C ALA A 875 29.53 -5.68 -35.10
N HIS A 876 29.36 -4.76 -34.14
CA HIS A 876 30.17 -3.55 -34.00
C HIS A 876 31.49 -3.76 -33.23
N GLY A 877 31.84 -5.01 -32.89
CA GLY A 877 33.02 -5.33 -32.09
C GLY A 877 32.90 -4.94 -30.61
N ILE A 878 31.69 -4.63 -30.14
CA ILE A 878 31.41 -4.32 -28.74
C ILE A 878 31.19 -5.65 -28.00
N GLY A 879 32.19 -6.04 -27.21
CA GLY A 879 32.14 -7.24 -26.39
C GLY A 879 33.38 -7.40 -25.53
N PHE A 880 33.33 -8.33 -24.59
CA PHE A 880 34.45 -8.62 -23.71
C PHE A 880 35.34 -9.72 -24.27
N ASN A 881 36.64 -9.48 -24.31
CA ASN A 881 37.64 -10.45 -24.74
C ASN A 881 38.24 -11.16 -23.52
N MET A 882 37.88 -12.43 -23.34
CA MET A 882 38.33 -13.23 -22.20
C MET A 882 39.86 -13.44 -22.15
N LYS A 883 40.54 -13.52 -23.31
CA LYS A 883 42.00 -13.71 -23.38
C LYS A 883 42.76 -12.45 -22.98
N ARG A 884 42.27 -11.28 -23.42
CA ARG A 884 42.89 -9.98 -23.13
C ARG A 884 42.40 -9.35 -21.83
N LYS A 885 41.30 -9.84 -21.25
CA LYS A 885 40.58 -9.27 -20.11
C LYS A 885 40.26 -7.77 -20.34
N GLN A 886 39.81 -7.44 -21.55
CA GLN A 886 39.51 -6.08 -22.03
C GLN A 886 38.20 -6.08 -22.81
N GLY A 887 37.57 -4.91 -22.97
CA GLY A 887 36.36 -4.73 -23.77
C GLY A 887 35.14 -4.41 -22.90
N THR A 888 33.94 -4.74 -23.40
CA THR A 888 32.68 -4.30 -22.79
C THR A 888 31.80 -5.44 -22.31
N ILE A 889 31.27 -5.29 -21.09
CA ILE A 889 30.32 -6.19 -20.45
C ILE A 889 29.01 -5.41 -20.23
N PHE A 890 27.87 -6.08 -20.36
CA PHE A 890 26.56 -5.49 -20.10
C PHE A 890 25.92 -6.12 -18.86
N ALA A 891 25.17 -5.33 -18.10
CA ALA A 891 24.29 -5.84 -17.06
C ALA A 891 22.85 -5.66 -17.53
N VAL A 892 22.14 -6.76 -17.74
CA VAL A 892 20.75 -6.76 -18.18
C VAL A 892 19.85 -6.94 -16.97
N TYR A 893 18.93 -5.99 -16.74
CA TYR A 893 18.15 -5.92 -15.51
C TYR A 893 16.73 -6.46 -15.65
N ASP A 894 16.07 -6.37 -16.81
CA ASP A 894 14.68 -6.79 -16.94
C ASP A 894 14.35 -7.27 -18.34
N GLY A 895 13.34 -8.15 -18.45
CA GLY A 895 12.88 -8.72 -19.73
C GLY A 895 11.78 -7.92 -20.43
N SER A 896 11.13 -6.97 -19.75
CA SER A 896 9.83 -6.42 -20.18
C SER A 896 9.95 -5.02 -20.76
N GLU A 897 10.37 -4.05 -19.95
CA GLU A 897 10.51 -2.65 -20.37
C GLU A 897 11.77 -2.49 -21.22
N ARG A 898 12.88 -3.11 -20.81
CA ARG A 898 14.16 -3.13 -21.54
C ARG A 898 14.70 -1.74 -21.88
N CYS A 899 14.30 -0.70 -21.14
CA CYS A 899 14.77 0.68 -21.35
C CYS A 899 16.05 0.99 -20.58
N ARG A 900 16.49 0.10 -19.68
CA ARG A 900 17.63 0.30 -18.78
C ARG A 900 18.63 -0.83 -18.91
N MET A 901 19.90 -0.49 -18.84
CA MET A 901 20.99 -1.46 -18.83
C MET A 901 22.18 -0.92 -18.02
N GLY A 902 23.08 -1.82 -17.63
CA GLY A 902 24.41 -1.48 -17.18
C GLY A 902 25.44 -1.74 -18.27
N MET A 903 26.53 -0.97 -18.27
CA MET A 903 27.67 -1.18 -19.16
C MET A 903 28.98 -1.00 -18.39
N ILE A 904 29.93 -1.90 -18.60
CA ILE A 904 31.28 -1.83 -18.03
C ILE A 904 32.26 -1.90 -19.18
N ALA A 905 33.10 -0.87 -19.36
CA ALA A 905 34.17 -0.86 -20.35
C ALA A 905 35.53 -0.97 -19.66
N ILE A 906 36.38 -1.91 -20.08
CA ILE A 906 37.65 -2.25 -19.42
C ILE A 906 38.80 -2.07 -20.41
N SER A 907 39.86 -1.35 -19.99
CA SER A 907 41.07 -1.08 -20.77
C SER A 907 42.35 -1.20 -19.94
N GLU A 908 43.51 -1.05 -20.60
CA GLU A 908 44.86 -0.95 -19.98
C GLU A 908 45.06 0.36 -19.23
N ASP A 909 44.45 1.43 -19.71
CA ASP A 909 44.56 2.78 -19.17
C ASP A 909 43.18 3.45 -19.03
N LEU A 910 43.08 4.43 -18.14
CA LEU A 910 41.82 5.13 -17.86
C LEU A 910 41.27 5.86 -19.10
N GLN A 911 42.14 6.49 -19.90
CA GLN A 911 41.75 7.21 -21.10
C GLN A 911 41.17 6.24 -22.15
N GLY A 912 41.79 5.09 -22.36
CA GLY A 912 41.27 4.03 -23.22
C GLY A 912 39.92 3.48 -22.73
N ALA A 913 39.72 3.33 -21.43
CA ALA A 913 38.44 2.89 -20.86
C ALA A 913 37.32 3.92 -21.09
N LEU A 914 37.60 5.20 -20.84
CA LEU A 914 36.69 6.33 -21.08
C LEU A 914 36.32 6.46 -22.57
N VAL A 915 37.30 6.44 -23.46
CA VAL A 915 37.08 6.51 -24.91
C VAL A 915 36.26 5.32 -25.40
N THR A 916 36.57 4.10 -24.94
CA THR A 916 35.81 2.90 -25.30
C THR A 916 34.37 2.99 -24.81
N PHE A 917 34.17 3.46 -23.58
CA PHE A 917 32.84 3.65 -23.00
C PHE A 917 32.00 4.66 -23.81
N ALA A 918 32.54 5.86 -24.06
CA ALA A 918 31.85 6.90 -24.82
C ALA A 918 31.56 6.47 -26.27
N ARG A 919 32.54 5.85 -26.94
CA ARG A 919 32.36 5.30 -28.30
C ARG A 919 31.23 4.28 -28.34
N ASN A 920 31.20 3.35 -27.40
CA ASN A 920 30.18 2.29 -27.39
C ASN A 920 28.79 2.86 -27.13
N LEU A 921 28.64 3.82 -26.22
CA LEU A 921 27.37 4.53 -26.02
C LEU A 921 26.94 5.27 -27.29
N SER A 922 27.86 5.94 -27.98
CA SER A 922 27.56 6.66 -29.22
C SER A 922 27.09 5.71 -30.33
N VAL A 923 27.79 4.59 -30.54
CA VAL A 923 27.41 3.58 -31.54
C VAL A 923 26.02 3.00 -31.22
N ILE A 924 25.80 2.59 -29.96
CA ILE A 924 24.50 2.06 -29.54
C ILE A 924 23.39 3.10 -29.75
N HIS A 925 23.63 4.35 -29.38
CA HIS A 925 22.66 5.43 -29.56
C HIS A 925 22.29 5.64 -31.04
N GLN A 926 23.28 5.63 -31.95
CA GLN A 926 23.07 5.81 -33.38
C GLN A 926 22.26 4.65 -33.99
N GLU A 927 22.53 3.41 -33.58
CA GLU A 927 21.80 2.22 -34.06
C GLU A 927 20.32 2.22 -33.63
N ILE A 928 20.02 2.69 -32.43
CA ILE A 928 18.65 2.66 -31.87
C ILE A 928 17.88 3.98 -32.00
N SER A 929 18.52 5.05 -32.46
CA SER A 929 17.89 6.38 -32.67
C SER A 929 18.11 6.88 -34.10
N PRO A 930 17.44 6.31 -35.11
CA PRO A 930 17.43 6.86 -36.45
C PRO A 930 16.84 8.29 -36.47
N SER A 931 17.11 9.06 -37.53
CA SER A 931 16.78 10.49 -37.63
C SER A 931 15.30 10.84 -37.42
N ASN A 932 14.39 9.87 -37.63
CA ASN A 932 12.95 10.00 -37.44
C ASN A 932 12.43 9.54 -36.06
N MET A 933 13.28 8.99 -35.19
CA MET A 933 12.90 8.47 -33.86
C MET A 933 13.98 8.78 -32.80
N GLN A 934 14.10 10.05 -32.41
CA GLN A 934 14.93 10.41 -31.26
C GLN A 934 14.23 9.98 -29.96
N GLY A 935 14.78 8.97 -29.28
CA GLY A 935 14.29 8.52 -27.98
C GLY A 935 14.79 9.39 -26.82
N GLU A 936 14.13 9.32 -25.66
CA GLU A 936 14.64 9.88 -24.41
C GLU A 936 15.85 9.08 -23.94
N THR A 937 16.95 9.73 -23.61
CA THR A 937 18.19 9.05 -23.21
C THR A 937 19.06 9.89 -22.31
N ASN A 938 19.81 9.23 -21.41
CA ASN A 938 20.90 9.85 -20.66
C ASN A 938 22.30 9.62 -21.27
N PHE A 939 22.41 8.93 -22.42
CA PHE A 939 23.71 8.59 -23.02
C PHE A 939 24.46 9.84 -23.47
N LYS A 940 23.76 10.81 -24.06
CA LYS A 940 24.36 12.05 -24.58
C LYS A 940 25.04 12.86 -23.48
N TYR A 941 24.42 12.96 -22.30
CA TYR A 941 25.00 13.66 -21.15
C TYR A 941 26.26 12.96 -20.66
N LEU A 942 26.24 11.63 -20.57
CA LEU A 942 27.37 10.86 -20.09
C LEU A 942 28.54 10.86 -21.09
N ILE A 943 28.28 10.85 -22.39
CA ILE A 943 29.31 11.01 -23.44
C ILE A 943 29.99 12.37 -23.27
N LYS A 944 29.20 13.45 -23.13
CA LYS A 944 29.74 14.80 -22.92
C LYS A 944 30.59 14.89 -21.65
N GLU A 945 30.11 14.35 -20.53
CA GLU A 945 30.86 14.33 -19.27
C GLU A 945 32.21 13.61 -19.44
N VAL A 946 32.22 12.47 -20.14
CA VAL A 946 33.45 11.74 -20.44
C VAL A 946 34.40 12.56 -21.33
N GLU A 947 33.89 13.27 -22.34
CA GLU A 947 34.69 14.17 -23.18
C GLU A 947 35.30 15.31 -22.36
N ASP A 948 34.52 15.92 -21.47
CA ASP A 948 34.97 17.00 -20.57
C ASP A 948 36.09 16.49 -19.62
N VAL A 949 35.93 15.30 -19.05
CA VAL A 949 36.96 14.63 -18.21
C VAL A 949 38.23 14.33 -19.01
N LEU A 950 38.09 13.84 -20.25
CA LEU A 950 39.23 13.58 -21.13
C LEU A 950 39.99 14.85 -21.49
N GLN A 951 39.28 15.93 -21.82
CA GLN A 951 39.87 17.23 -22.12
C GLN A 951 40.63 17.79 -20.92
N MET A 952 40.04 17.71 -19.72
CA MET A 952 40.68 18.12 -18.48
C MET A 952 41.94 17.30 -18.18
N THR A 953 41.90 15.98 -18.42
CA THR A 953 43.05 15.09 -18.24
C THR A 953 44.21 15.44 -19.18
N VAL A 954 43.91 15.77 -20.44
CA VAL A 954 44.93 16.22 -21.41
C VAL A 954 45.52 17.56 -21.00
N GLN A 955 44.69 18.52 -20.58
CA GLN A 955 45.14 19.83 -20.12
C GLN A 955 46.06 19.73 -18.88
N ASN A 956 45.72 18.85 -17.93
CA ASN A 956 46.53 18.60 -16.74
C ASN A 956 47.88 17.95 -17.09
N LYS A 957 47.90 17.01 -18.04
CA LYS A 957 49.15 16.42 -18.54
C LYS A 957 50.03 17.46 -19.23
N MET A 958 49.46 18.38 -20.00
CA MET A 958 50.22 19.47 -20.64
C MET A 958 50.83 20.43 -19.62
N ARG A 959 50.05 20.85 -18.60
CA ARG A 959 50.54 21.71 -17.51
C ARG A 959 51.67 21.04 -16.69
N ALA A 960 51.54 19.75 -16.40
CA ALA A 960 52.57 18.99 -15.67
C ALA A 960 53.90 18.83 -16.46
N VAL A 961 53.88 19.03 -17.78
CA VAL A 961 55.09 19.04 -18.62
C VAL A 961 55.75 20.43 -18.62
N GLU A 962 54.97 21.50 -18.51
CA GLU A 962 55.46 22.88 -18.40
C GLU A 962 56.08 23.19 -17.03
N ASP A 963 55.60 22.57 -15.94
CA ASP A 963 56.10 22.76 -14.57
C ASP A 963 57.35 21.92 -14.21
N LYS A 964 57.98 21.22 -15.16
CA LYS A 964 59.27 20.58 -14.90
C LYS A 964 60.38 21.64 -14.86
N PRO A 965 61.11 21.81 -13.73
CA PRO A 965 62.23 22.74 -13.69
C PRO A 965 63.29 22.28 -14.70
N ALA A 966 63.76 23.22 -15.51
CA ALA A 966 64.90 23.00 -16.40
C ALA A 966 66.05 22.40 -15.58
N SER A 967 66.47 21.20 -15.94
CA SER A 967 67.66 20.55 -15.39
C SER A 967 68.85 21.51 -15.49
N PRO A 968 69.61 21.74 -14.39
CA PRO A 968 70.78 22.60 -14.46
C PRO A 968 71.81 21.92 -15.36
N ILE A 969 72.10 22.57 -16.48
CA ILE A 969 73.22 22.22 -17.35
C ILE A 969 74.49 22.55 -16.55
N TYR A 970 75.25 21.52 -16.18
CA TYR A 970 76.67 21.64 -15.79
C TYR A 970 77.54 21.17 -16.94
#